data_AF-A0A518JQ46-F1
#
_entry.id   AF-A0A518JQ46-F1
#
_cell.length_a   1.000
_cell.length_b   1.000
_cell.length_c   1.000
_cell.angle_alpha   90.00
_cell.angle_beta   90.00
_cell.angle_gamma   90.00
#
_symmetry.space_group_name_H-M   'P 1'
#
loop_
_entity.id
_entity.type
_entity.pdbx_description
1 polymer ?
#
loop_
_entity_poly.entity_id
_entity_poly.type
_entity_poly.pdbx_seq_one_letter_code
_entity_poly.pdbx_strand_id
1 'polypeptide(L)'
;MHRFAMKSSIVAVFALISFACRGAAAQQTAPASIVLVKDGHPIHNMICLPNDEADPTAVMALKEYRDLVAKATGTEPVRVAEPVEGTPTIFFGRNPWSDKAGVTAAGLDSEGFRIRTVGQDIHIVGRDTPGAGAHRVTGSIGMEPGTLFGTYAFLERAYGMLFAWHDDLGTITPPQKDLAIEPIDLTDAPDCMYRQFTKSPAGLANQIYGRRLRLGHPIDVRHEHNWHRVMSPDVYGKSHPEWFAEINGRRYPKHYAEKRGGQVCTSNPQVVEHFANAAIEYFDKTPNSQMFSIAANDGRKFCECRKCLALDSGDVRPDGRRITTDRILTFSNQVAERVSKEHPDKRLGVIIYLDCKYPPKRVKPHPMLFLVHPTNSGFSQGAFYEGDRWSEAAMERGWHRAAGTFYKYDIWHYDQTPLYMIAPVTKHLIEKCRAQQTHGVDGGYHYIARSYELLGAGHYLLARLMWDHDFDAEAAERDYYSALYGVAGESVKAYYDLLESQLAKTFREGPGDANKEPMIASFFNRYPGANNPGMYLAAYWPIAAQMKDRMDRIYFDNRKQMSKDELDRLHRLINHHNYTLHTVNAMVMAGRGLTKTATVADRKSFENSKSKRDAAIEKIKAYRPFYAKLISDMDATSHTGVIYGKKPTIEVRAPSDFNQ
;
A
#
# COMPACT_ATOMS: atom_id res chain seq x y z
N MET A 1 50.51 16.51 -2.43
CA MET A 1 50.56 17.74 -3.26
C MET A 1 49.11 18.13 -3.54
N HIS A 2 48.53 18.94 -2.64
CA HIS A 2 48.17 20.35 -2.85
C HIS A 2 46.95 20.52 -3.77
N ARG A 3 45.85 21.19 -3.43
CA ARG A 3 45.35 21.99 -2.27
C ARG A 3 43.82 22.12 -2.53
N PHE A 4 42.94 22.03 -1.51
CA PHE A 4 42.18 23.16 -0.90
C PHE A 4 41.61 24.17 -1.92
N ALA A 5 40.38 24.72 -1.87
CA ALA A 5 39.43 25.02 -0.78
C ALA A 5 38.18 25.65 -1.47
N MET A 6 36.95 25.31 -1.08
CA MET A 6 36.04 26.07 -0.19
C MET A 6 35.37 27.35 -0.75
N LYS A 7 34.04 27.40 -0.54
CA LYS A 7 33.17 28.57 -0.20
C LYS A 7 32.80 29.54 -1.34
N SER A 8 31.63 30.15 -1.43
CA SER A 8 30.41 30.20 -0.60
C SER A 8 29.27 30.85 -1.43
N SER A 9 28.04 30.59 -0.98
CA SER A 9 26.74 31.27 -1.18
C SER A 9 26.75 32.75 -1.61
N ILE A 10 25.72 33.19 -2.36
CA ILE A 10 24.71 34.20 -1.94
C ILE A 10 23.67 34.46 -3.07
N VAL A 11 22.44 34.63 -2.59
CA VAL A 11 21.16 35.03 -3.22
C VAL A 11 21.20 36.44 -3.83
N ALA A 12 20.53 36.68 -4.97
CA ALA A 12 19.52 37.74 -5.19
C ALA A 12 19.32 38.12 -6.67
N VAL A 13 18.05 38.06 -7.11
CA VAL A 13 17.24 39.03 -7.86
C VAL A 13 17.96 40.10 -8.72
N PHE A 14 17.58 40.21 -10.01
CA PHE A 14 17.14 41.42 -10.76
C PHE A 14 17.21 41.09 -12.28
N ALA A 15 16.06 41.06 -12.97
CA ALA A 15 15.55 42.11 -13.86
C ALA A 15 16.27 42.28 -15.21
N LEU A 16 15.50 42.00 -16.26
CA LEU A 16 15.38 42.72 -17.53
C LEU A 16 16.59 43.54 -17.99
N ILE A 17 17.31 43.01 -18.99
CA ILE A 17 17.91 43.83 -20.04
C ILE A 17 17.56 43.20 -21.39
N SER A 18 16.66 43.87 -22.10
CA SER A 18 16.34 43.63 -23.50
C SER A 18 17.53 43.98 -24.39
N PHE A 19 17.96 43.04 -25.23
CA PHE A 19 18.69 43.38 -26.46
C PHE A 19 17.91 42.82 -27.65
N ALA A 20 17.41 43.75 -28.46
CA ALA A 20 16.67 43.47 -29.68
C ALA A 20 17.62 42.95 -30.77
N CYS A 21 17.38 41.73 -31.23
CA CYS A 21 17.75 41.30 -32.58
C CYS A 21 16.46 40.94 -33.32
N ARG A 22 16.04 41.82 -34.22
CA ARG A 22 14.92 41.62 -35.15
C ARG A 22 15.35 40.60 -36.21
N GLY A 23 15.12 39.32 -35.94
CA GLY A 23 14.90 38.31 -36.96
C GLY A 23 13.39 38.06 -37.05
N ALA A 24 12.83 38.05 -38.26
CA ALA A 24 11.44 37.66 -38.50
C ALA A 24 11.29 36.15 -38.21
N ALA A 25 11.24 35.78 -36.93
CA ALA A 25 10.69 34.52 -36.50
C ALA A 25 9.17 34.64 -36.64
N ALA A 26 8.55 33.68 -37.33
CA ALA A 26 7.11 33.48 -37.24
C ALA A 26 6.76 33.45 -35.75
N GLN A 27 5.97 34.44 -35.30
CA GLN A 27 5.36 34.41 -33.98
C GLN A 27 4.49 33.16 -33.95
N GLN A 28 5.02 32.06 -33.41
CA GLN A 28 4.20 31.05 -32.78
C GLN A 28 3.47 31.79 -31.67
N THR A 29 2.25 32.24 -31.97
CA THR A 29 1.30 32.67 -30.95
C THR A 29 1.26 31.54 -29.94
N ALA A 30 1.70 31.82 -28.71
CA ALA A 30 1.50 30.89 -27.61
C ALA A 30 0.04 30.44 -27.66
N PRO A 31 -0.23 29.13 -27.64
CA PRO A 31 -1.59 28.66 -27.83
C PRO A 31 -2.46 29.24 -26.73
N ALA A 32 -3.65 29.73 -27.09
CA ALA A 32 -4.49 30.49 -26.17
C ALA A 32 -4.84 29.65 -24.95
N SER A 33 -4.67 30.21 -23.75
CA SER A 33 -5.06 29.56 -22.51
C SER A 33 -6.56 29.26 -22.50
N ILE A 34 -6.94 28.18 -21.83
CA ILE A 34 -8.32 27.70 -21.72
C ILE A 34 -8.86 28.12 -20.38
N VAL A 35 -9.87 28.98 -20.37
CA VAL A 35 -10.49 29.46 -19.14
C VAL A 35 -11.58 28.48 -18.71
N LEU A 36 -11.41 27.87 -17.54
CA LEU A 36 -12.32 26.86 -17.01
C LEU A 36 -13.21 27.38 -15.88
N VAL A 37 -12.69 28.32 -15.08
CA VAL A 37 -13.41 28.93 -13.96
C VAL A 37 -13.21 30.44 -14.03
N LYS A 38 -14.30 31.20 -13.83
CA LYS A 38 -14.28 32.65 -13.73
C LYS A 38 -15.21 33.12 -12.64
N ASP A 39 -14.74 34.01 -11.77
CA ASP A 39 -15.52 34.53 -10.64
C ASP A 39 -16.18 33.43 -9.78
N GLY A 40 -15.48 32.31 -9.58
CA GLY A 40 -15.97 31.14 -8.83
C GLY A 40 -16.99 30.26 -9.56
N HIS A 41 -17.22 30.49 -10.85
CA HIS A 41 -18.16 29.72 -11.65
C HIS A 41 -17.41 28.93 -12.73
N PRO A 42 -17.59 27.60 -12.82
CA PRO A 42 -17.17 26.85 -13.99
C PRO A 42 -17.86 27.41 -15.24
N ILE A 43 -17.08 27.79 -16.23
CA ILE A 43 -17.56 28.34 -17.51
C ILE A 43 -17.34 27.37 -18.68
N HIS A 44 -17.08 26.10 -18.37
CA HIS A 44 -16.89 25.03 -19.34
C HIS A 44 -18.02 24.02 -19.24
N ASN A 45 -18.25 23.31 -20.34
CA ASN A 45 -19.17 22.18 -20.42
C ASN A 45 -18.45 20.86 -20.14
N MET A 46 -19.23 19.85 -19.78
CA MET A 46 -18.76 18.47 -19.64
C MET A 46 -19.60 17.53 -20.49
N ILE A 47 -18.94 16.58 -21.15
CA ILE A 47 -19.59 15.54 -21.95
C ILE A 47 -19.00 14.18 -21.62
N CYS A 48 -19.89 13.23 -21.32
CA CYS A 48 -19.68 11.81 -21.56
C CYS A 48 -20.96 11.31 -22.23
N LEU A 49 -20.86 10.26 -23.04
CA LEU A 49 -22.04 9.63 -23.64
C LEU A 49 -23.06 9.26 -22.53
N PRO A 50 -24.37 9.24 -22.83
CA PRO A 50 -25.39 8.86 -21.84
C PRO A 50 -25.45 7.34 -21.64
N ASN A 51 -25.64 6.91 -20.38
CA ASN A 51 -25.99 5.54 -19.96
C ASN A 51 -25.46 4.41 -20.85
N ASP A 52 -26.33 3.62 -21.49
CA ASP A 52 -26.02 2.37 -22.19
C ASP A 52 -25.04 2.54 -23.37
N GLU A 53 -24.79 3.79 -23.79
CA GLU A 53 -23.80 4.16 -24.81
C GLU A 53 -22.46 4.60 -24.23
N ALA A 54 -22.41 4.95 -22.94
CA ALA A 54 -21.18 5.31 -22.25
C ALA A 54 -20.51 4.15 -21.54
N ASP A 55 -19.18 4.22 -21.50
CA ASP A 55 -18.39 3.42 -20.58
C ASP A 55 -18.73 3.79 -19.12
N PRO A 56 -19.06 2.83 -18.24
CA PRO A 56 -19.29 3.11 -16.82
C PRO A 56 -18.13 3.85 -16.14
N THR A 57 -16.90 3.68 -16.64
CA THR A 57 -15.71 4.44 -16.23
C THR A 57 -15.84 5.91 -16.61
N ALA A 58 -16.27 6.22 -17.84
CA ALA A 58 -16.48 7.59 -18.30
C ALA A 58 -17.60 8.30 -17.53
N VAL A 59 -18.70 7.60 -17.23
CA VAL A 59 -19.77 8.13 -16.38
C VAL A 59 -19.26 8.42 -14.97
N MET A 60 -18.44 7.53 -14.41
CA MET A 60 -17.84 7.76 -13.09
C MET A 60 -16.86 8.94 -13.11
N ALA A 61 -16.05 9.04 -14.15
CA ALA A 61 -15.11 10.13 -14.35
C ALA A 61 -15.80 11.50 -14.39
N LEU A 62 -16.88 11.63 -15.17
CA LEU A 62 -17.67 12.87 -15.21
C LEU A 62 -18.27 13.22 -13.84
N LYS A 63 -18.83 12.23 -13.13
CA LYS A 63 -19.43 12.44 -11.81
C LYS A 63 -18.41 12.91 -10.78
N GLU A 64 -17.27 12.22 -10.68
CA GLU A 64 -16.19 12.62 -9.76
C GLU A 64 -15.65 14.01 -10.11
N TYR A 65 -15.44 14.29 -11.40
CA TYR A 65 -15.02 15.62 -11.84
C TYR A 65 -16.01 16.70 -11.40
N ARG A 66 -17.31 16.52 -11.70
CA ARG A 66 -18.35 17.49 -11.34
C ARG A 66 -18.39 17.75 -9.84
N ASP A 67 -18.43 16.69 -9.04
CA ASP A 67 -18.57 16.80 -7.58
C ASP A 67 -17.32 17.44 -6.96
N LEU A 68 -16.11 17.11 -7.45
CA LEU A 68 -14.86 17.69 -6.94
C LEU A 68 -14.65 19.13 -7.39
N VAL A 69 -15.01 19.48 -8.63
CA VAL A 69 -14.97 20.88 -9.08
C VAL A 69 -15.98 21.72 -8.31
N ALA A 70 -17.20 21.22 -8.07
CA ALA A 70 -18.18 21.91 -7.26
C ALA A 70 -17.68 22.21 -5.83
N LYS A 71 -16.90 21.30 -5.24
CA LYS A 71 -16.23 21.57 -3.95
C LYS A 71 -15.19 22.68 -4.04
N ALA A 72 -14.47 22.79 -5.15
CA ALA A 72 -13.43 23.80 -5.35
C ALA A 72 -13.99 25.18 -5.74
N THR A 73 -15.09 25.25 -6.47
CA THR A 73 -15.66 26.50 -7.01
C THR A 73 -16.91 26.97 -6.25
N GLY A 74 -17.61 26.07 -5.57
CA GLY A 74 -18.91 26.31 -4.95
C GLY A 74 -20.10 26.12 -5.90
N THR A 75 -19.87 25.80 -7.17
CA THR A 75 -20.92 25.59 -8.19
C THR A 75 -20.60 24.43 -9.12
N GLU A 76 -21.61 23.65 -9.50
CA GLU A 76 -21.42 22.49 -10.38
C GLU A 76 -21.16 22.93 -11.84
N PRO A 77 -20.15 22.36 -12.52
CA PRO A 77 -20.04 22.50 -13.97
C PRO A 77 -21.24 21.84 -14.68
N VAL A 78 -21.57 22.36 -15.87
CA VAL A 78 -22.76 21.94 -16.61
C VAL A 78 -22.44 20.73 -17.50
N ARG A 79 -23.24 19.67 -17.39
CA ARG A 79 -23.24 18.58 -18.38
C ARG A 79 -24.18 18.92 -19.53
N VAL A 80 -23.69 18.78 -20.75
CA VAL A 80 -24.47 18.98 -21.99
C VAL A 80 -24.51 17.70 -22.82
N ALA A 81 -25.43 17.62 -23.78
CA ALA A 81 -25.52 16.47 -24.71
C ALA A 81 -24.55 16.61 -25.90
N GLU A 82 -24.32 17.85 -26.34
CA GLU A 82 -23.44 18.20 -27.46
C GLU A 82 -22.64 19.46 -27.09
N PRO A 83 -21.42 19.63 -27.62
CA PRO A 83 -20.60 20.80 -27.33
C PRO A 83 -21.27 22.08 -27.82
N VAL A 84 -21.16 23.14 -27.03
CA VAL A 84 -21.73 24.45 -27.32
C VAL A 84 -20.65 25.34 -27.92
N GLU A 85 -20.91 25.91 -29.09
CA GLU A 85 -19.97 26.79 -29.78
C GLU A 85 -19.49 27.93 -28.88
N GLY A 86 -18.18 28.19 -28.89
CA GLY A 86 -17.55 29.24 -28.09
C GLY A 86 -17.41 28.93 -26.59
N THR A 87 -17.86 27.77 -26.12
CA THR A 87 -17.71 27.33 -24.72
C THR A 87 -16.76 26.13 -24.64
N PRO A 88 -15.63 26.22 -23.88
CA PRO A 88 -14.73 25.09 -23.69
C PRO A 88 -15.49 23.84 -23.20
N THR A 89 -15.18 22.68 -23.76
CA THR A 89 -15.82 21.42 -23.37
C THR A 89 -14.78 20.39 -22.93
N ILE A 90 -15.06 19.72 -21.80
CA ILE A 90 -14.28 18.58 -21.32
C ILE A 90 -15.01 17.28 -21.67
N PHE A 91 -14.36 16.44 -22.46
CA PHE A 91 -14.86 15.16 -22.92
C PHE A 91 -14.24 14.02 -22.09
N PHE A 92 -15.09 13.12 -21.60
CA PHE A 92 -14.67 11.96 -20.81
C PHE A 92 -14.96 10.65 -21.56
N GLY A 93 -13.93 9.82 -21.70
CA GLY A 93 -14.01 8.48 -22.28
C GLY A 93 -14.16 8.50 -23.80
N ARG A 94 -14.44 7.34 -24.39
CA ARG A 94 -14.62 7.21 -25.85
C ARG A 94 -15.90 7.93 -26.28
N ASN A 95 -15.78 8.84 -27.25
CA ASN A 95 -16.89 9.60 -27.80
C ASN A 95 -16.57 10.14 -29.20
N PRO A 96 -17.58 10.44 -30.04
CA PRO A 96 -17.37 10.86 -31.43
C PRO A 96 -16.54 12.15 -31.58
N TRP A 97 -16.63 13.08 -30.63
CA TRP A 97 -15.86 14.33 -30.68
C TRP A 97 -14.37 14.10 -30.46
N SER A 98 -14.03 13.20 -29.54
CA SER A 98 -12.64 12.80 -29.29
C SER A 98 -12.08 12.00 -30.47
N ASP A 99 -12.88 11.13 -31.09
CA ASP A 99 -12.49 10.42 -32.31
C ASP A 99 -12.23 11.39 -33.47
N LYS A 100 -13.12 12.37 -33.68
CA LYS A 100 -12.96 13.43 -34.70
C LYS A 100 -11.72 14.30 -34.44
N ALA A 101 -11.40 14.55 -33.17
CA ALA A 101 -10.21 15.26 -32.73
C ALA A 101 -8.92 14.41 -32.80
N GLY A 102 -9.02 13.12 -33.15
CA GLY A 102 -7.90 12.19 -33.18
C GLY A 102 -7.36 11.83 -31.79
N VAL A 103 -8.16 12.03 -30.73
CA VAL A 103 -7.83 11.69 -29.34
C VAL A 103 -8.54 10.39 -28.97
N THR A 104 -7.86 9.27 -29.16
CA THR A 104 -8.41 7.94 -28.89
C THR A 104 -7.60 7.18 -27.85
N ALA A 105 -8.13 6.06 -27.35
CA ALA A 105 -7.41 5.14 -26.48
C ALA A 105 -6.38 4.26 -27.23
N ALA A 106 -6.24 4.43 -28.55
CA ALA A 106 -5.33 3.63 -29.35
C ALA A 106 -3.87 3.88 -28.94
N GLY A 107 -3.11 2.79 -28.80
CA GLY A 107 -1.70 2.83 -28.42
C GLY A 107 -1.44 3.17 -26.95
N LEU A 108 -2.47 3.20 -26.10
CA LEU A 108 -2.28 3.34 -24.65
C LEU A 108 -1.89 2.01 -24.02
N ASP A 109 -0.92 2.07 -23.12
CA ASP A 109 -0.57 0.97 -22.23
C ASP A 109 -1.74 0.62 -21.30
N SER A 110 -1.63 -0.50 -20.59
CA SER A 110 -2.71 -1.00 -19.73
C SER A 110 -3.07 0.02 -18.66
N GLU A 111 -4.37 0.26 -18.45
CA GLU A 111 -4.90 1.30 -17.57
C GLU A 111 -4.45 2.74 -17.90
N GLY A 112 -3.77 2.94 -19.04
CA GLY A 112 -3.25 4.22 -19.48
C GLY A 112 -4.34 5.19 -19.92
N PHE A 113 -3.98 6.47 -19.95
CA PHE A 113 -4.86 7.56 -20.37
C PHE A 113 -4.13 8.62 -21.18
N ARG A 114 -4.93 9.40 -21.90
CA ARG A 114 -4.51 10.60 -22.63
C ARG A 114 -5.36 11.79 -22.21
N ILE A 115 -4.71 12.89 -21.89
CA ILE A 115 -5.31 14.21 -21.69
C ILE A 115 -4.79 15.10 -22.82
N ARG A 116 -5.67 15.57 -23.70
CA ARG A 116 -5.25 16.38 -24.83
C ARG A 116 -6.17 17.55 -25.09
N THR A 117 -5.59 18.73 -25.29
CA THR A 117 -6.30 19.92 -25.74
C THR A 117 -6.36 19.94 -27.26
N VAL A 118 -7.55 20.20 -27.82
CA VAL A 118 -7.74 20.49 -29.25
C VAL A 118 -8.57 21.76 -29.38
N GLY A 119 -7.93 22.86 -29.80
CA GLY A 119 -8.55 24.18 -29.72
C GLY A 119 -8.74 24.61 -28.27
N GLN A 120 -9.99 24.80 -27.85
CA GLN A 120 -10.38 25.13 -26.47
C GLN A 120 -10.94 23.92 -25.70
N ASP A 121 -11.06 22.77 -26.37
CA ASP A 121 -11.64 21.57 -25.78
C ASP A 121 -10.57 20.68 -25.17
N ILE A 122 -10.95 19.94 -24.13
CA ILE A 122 -10.08 19.03 -23.39
C ILE A 122 -10.65 17.62 -23.50
N HIS A 123 -9.84 16.68 -23.97
CA HIS A 123 -10.22 15.29 -24.15
C HIS A 123 -9.47 14.42 -23.14
N ILE A 124 -10.21 13.74 -22.27
CA ILE A 124 -9.69 12.78 -21.31
C ILE A 124 -10.19 11.39 -21.72
N VAL A 125 -9.31 10.62 -22.36
CA VAL A 125 -9.63 9.31 -22.93
C VAL A 125 -8.66 8.28 -22.40
N GLY A 126 -9.17 7.19 -21.84
CA GLY A 126 -8.34 6.09 -21.35
C GLY A 126 -8.70 4.73 -21.91
N ARG A 127 -7.81 3.78 -21.61
CA ARG A 127 -8.06 2.36 -21.83
C ARG A 127 -8.94 1.86 -20.70
N ASP A 128 -10.21 1.63 -21.05
CA ASP A 128 -11.25 1.25 -20.10
C ASP A 128 -11.75 -0.18 -20.36
N THR A 129 -12.01 -0.93 -19.29
CA THR A 129 -12.70 -2.22 -19.34
C THR A 129 -14.22 -1.98 -19.31
N PRO A 130 -14.97 -2.51 -20.29
CA PRO A 130 -16.42 -2.40 -20.29
C PRO A 130 -17.05 -3.06 -19.05
N GLY A 131 -18.11 -2.45 -18.51
CA GLY A 131 -18.94 -3.04 -17.45
C GLY A 131 -18.97 -2.24 -16.14
N ALA A 132 -19.89 -2.60 -15.25
CA ALA A 132 -20.06 -1.90 -13.98
C ALA A 132 -18.95 -2.27 -12.98
N GLY A 133 -18.42 -1.29 -12.26
CA GLY A 133 -17.43 -1.56 -11.20
C GLY A 133 -16.24 -0.62 -11.13
N ALA A 134 -16.12 0.36 -12.05
CA ALA A 134 -14.99 1.29 -12.12
C ALA A 134 -14.66 1.99 -10.79
N HIS A 135 -15.67 2.20 -9.95
CA HIS A 135 -15.55 2.79 -8.61
C HIS A 135 -14.95 1.87 -7.53
N ARG A 136 -14.76 0.57 -7.79
CA ARG A 136 -14.24 -0.40 -6.82
C ARG A 136 -12.89 -0.93 -7.28
N VAL A 137 -12.00 -1.12 -6.31
CA VAL A 137 -10.81 -1.98 -6.48
C VAL A 137 -11.21 -3.33 -5.90
N THR A 138 -11.47 -4.30 -6.76
CA THR A 138 -11.82 -5.64 -6.29
C THR A 138 -10.55 -6.42 -5.94
N GLY A 139 -10.67 -7.45 -5.11
CA GLY A 139 -9.50 -8.24 -4.72
C GLY A 139 -9.09 -9.34 -5.69
N SER A 140 -9.87 -9.57 -6.75
CA SER A 140 -9.61 -10.70 -7.66
C SER A 140 -10.01 -10.47 -9.11
N ILE A 141 -10.83 -9.46 -9.40
CA ILE A 141 -11.31 -9.15 -10.75
C ILE A 141 -10.53 -7.96 -11.30
N GLY A 142 -9.92 -8.17 -12.46
CA GLY A 142 -9.19 -7.14 -13.19
C GLY A 142 -10.12 -6.08 -13.78
N MET A 143 -9.67 -4.82 -13.77
CA MET A 143 -10.36 -3.73 -14.44
C MET A 143 -9.40 -2.62 -14.78
N GLU A 144 -9.52 -2.10 -16.01
CA GLU A 144 -8.83 -0.91 -16.49
C GLU A 144 -9.77 0.30 -16.39
N PRO A 145 -9.47 1.32 -15.55
CA PRO A 145 -10.28 2.54 -15.47
C PRO A 145 -9.48 3.78 -15.93
N GLY A 146 -8.80 3.69 -17.08
CA GLY A 146 -7.88 4.71 -17.56
C GLY A 146 -8.50 6.11 -17.63
N THR A 147 -9.74 6.26 -18.12
CA THR A 147 -10.42 7.55 -18.19
C THR A 147 -10.58 8.19 -16.81
N LEU A 148 -10.92 7.38 -15.80
CA LEU A 148 -11.06 7.86 -14.41
C LEU A 148 -9.71 8.29 -13.83
N PHE A 149 -8.63 7.54 -14.11
CA PHE A 149 -7.27 7.93 -13.70
C PHE A 149 -6.81 9.21 -14.39
N GLY A 150 -7.15 9.40 -15.67
CA GLY A 150 -6.93 10.63 -16.42
C GLY A 150 -7.66 11.83 -15.82
N THR A 151 -8.90 11.63 -15.36
CA THR A 151 -9.66 12.68 -14.65
C THR A 151 -8.98 13.09 -13.35
N TYR A 152 -8.53 12.13 -12.53
CA TYR A 152 -7.79 12.49 -11.31
C TYR A 152 -6.46 13.17 -11.63
N ALA A 153 -5.76 12.71 -12.67
CA ALA A 153 -4.54 13.35 -13.17
C ALA A 153 -4.77 14.79 -13.64
N PHE A 154 -5.90 15.07 -14.26
CA PHE A 154 -6.31 16.42 -14.65
C PHE A 154 -6.62 17.28 -13.43
N LEU A 155 -7.41 16.79 -12.48
CA LEU A 155 -7.80 17.52 -11.26
C LEU A 155 -6.58 17.85 -10.37
N GLU A 156 -5.64 16.91 -10.22
CA GLU A 156 -4.40 17.17 -9.49
C GLU A 156 -3.56 18.27 -10.15
N ARG A 157 -3.41 18.24 -11.49
CA ARG A 157 -2.56 19.19 -12.23
C ARG A 157 -3.21 20.57 -12.42
N ALA A 158 -4.49 20.61 -12.80
CA ALA A 158 -5.21 21.84 -13.13
C ALA A 158 -5.80 22.52 -11.89
N TYR A 159 -6.33 21.75 -10.93
CA TYR A 159 -7.01 22.29 -9.74
C TYR A 159 -6.14 22.24 -8.48
N GLY A 160 -4.96 21.61 -8.53
CA GLY A 160 -4.08 21.44 -7.37
C GLY A 160 -4.65 20.52 -6.29
N MET A 161 -5.55 19.60 -6.66
CA MET A 161 -6.21 18.72 -5.70
C MET A 161 -5.25 17.66 -5.13
N LEU A 162 -5.49 17.23 -3.88
CA LEU A 162 -4.76 16.13 -3.24
C LEU A 162 -5.73 15.18 -2.53
N PHE A 163 -5.59 13.87 -2.79
CA PHE A 163 -6.39 12.81 -2.17
C PHE A 163 -5.62 12.09 -1.05
N ALA A 164 -5.40 12.79 0.06
CA ALA A 164 -4.67 12.28 1.21
C ALA A 164 -5.42 11.19 1.97
N TRP A 165 -6.69 11.42 2.35
CA TRP A 165 -7.52 10.50 3.16
C TRP A 165 -8.87 10.23 2.47
N HIS A 166 -9.55 9.16 2.90
CA HIS A 166 -10.83 8.76 2.31
C HIS A 166 -12.02 9.63 2.70
N ASP A 167 -11.92 10.41 3.78
CA ASP A 167 -12.97 11.31 4.23
C ASP A 167 -12.73 12.73 3.71
N ASP A 168 -13.71 13.61 3.90
CA ASP A 168 -13.64 14.97 3.38
C ASP A 168 -12.44 15.77 3.91
N LEU A 169 -11.98 15.48 5.13
CA LEU A 169 -10.77 16.14 5.63
C LEU A 169 -9.52 15.77 4.84
N GLY A 170 -9.43 14.59 4.23
CA GLY A 170 -8.26 14.27 3.41
C GLY A 170 -8.42 14.51 1.93
N THR A 171 -9.54 15.06 1.46
CA THR A 171 -9.67 15.49 0.07
C THR A 171 -9.42 16.99 0.01
N ILE A 172 -8.22 17.40 -0.34
CA ILE A 172 -7.84 18.82 -0.43
C ILE A 172 -8.27 19.36 -1.78
N THR A 173 -9.21 20.30 -1.76
CA THR A 173 -9.72 21.02 -2.93
C THR A 173 -9.43 22.50 -2.75
N PRO A 174 -8.29 23.03 -3.25
CA PRO A 174 -7.99 24.45 -3.17
C PRO A 174 -9.13 25.27 -3.79
N PRO A 175 -9.60 26.34 -3.13
CA PRO A 175 -10.64 27.19 -3.70
C PRO A 175 -10.19 27.80 -5.04
N GLN A 176 -11.06 27.73 -6.05
CA GLN A 176 -10.78 28.24 -7.40
C GLN A 176 -11.73 29.40 -7.72
N LYS A 177 -11.19 30.63 -7.75
CA LYS A 177 -11.94 31.81 -8.20
C LYS A 177 -11.81 32.00 -9.71
N ASP A 178 -10.59 32.00 -10.20
CA ASP A 178 -10.28 32.16 -11.62
C ASP A 178 -9.24 31.09 -11.98
N LEU A 179 -9.55 30.26 -12.96
CA LEU A 179 -8.68 29.19 -13.42
C LEU A 179 -8.61 29.22 -14.94
N ALA A 180 -7.41 29.48 -15.45
CA ALA A 180 -7.03 29.26 -16.82
C ALA A 180 -5.89 28.25 -16.87
N ILE A 181 -5.93 27.33 -17.81
CA ILE A 181 -4.88 26.35 -18.02
C ILE A 181 -4.21 26.56 -19.37
N GLU A 182 -2.93 26.21 -19.44
CA GLU A 182 -2.25 26.04 -20.71
C GLU A 182 -2.72 24.75 -21.40
N PRO A 183 -2.65 24.67 -22.74
CA PRO A 183 -2.95 23.44 -23.46
C PRO A 183 -2.13 22.26 -22.97
N ILE A 184 -2.78 21.10 -22.89
CA ILE A 184 -2.17 19.86 -22.37
C ILE A 184 -2.06 18.86 -23.53
N ASP A 185 -0.94 18.16 -23.61
CA ASP A 185 -0.80 16.92 -24.38
C ASP A 185 -0.01 15.93 -23.52
N LEU A 186 -0.75 15.08 -22.80
CA LEU A 186 -0.20 14.15 -21.81
C LEU A 186 -0.72 12.75 -22.10
N THR A 187 0.18 11.78 -22.10
CA THR A 187 -0.14 10.35 -22.04
C THR A 187 0.62 9.75 -20.86
N ASP A 188 -0.05 8.94 -20.05
CA ASP A 188 0.49 8.41 -18.79
C ASP A 188 -0.18 7.06 -18.47
N ALA A 189 0.53 6.17 -17.78
CA ALA A 189 0.14 4.80 -17.47
C ALA A 189 0.92 4.30 -16.24
N PRO A 190 0.43 3.29 -15.49
CA PRO A 190 1.14 2.81 -14.32
C PRO A 190 2.40 2.01 -14.67
N ASP A 191 3.50 2.26 -13.96
CA ASP A 191 4.71 1.46 -14.07
C ASP A 191 4.60 0.06 -13.42
N CYS A 192 3.83 -0.07 -12.33
CA CYS A 192 3.50 -1.36 -11.72
C CYS A 192 2.08 -1.79 -12.08
N MET A 193 1.88 -3.00 -12.58
CA MET A 193 0.57 -3.53 -12.98
C MET A 193 -0.36 -3.85 -11.81
N TYR A 194 0.16 -4.31 -10.66
CA TYR A 194 -0.66 -4.69 -9.50
C TYR A 194 -0.57 -3.68 -8.36
N ARG A 195 -1.65 -2.96 -8.03
CA ARG A 195 -1.62 -1.87 -7.05
C ARG A 195 -2.81 -1.94 -6.10
N GLN A 196 -2.75 -2.79 -5.07
CA GLN A 196 -3.90 -3.02 -4.18
C GLN A 196 -3.59 -2.84 -2.69
N PHE A 197 -4.47 -2.15 -1.96
CA PHE A 197 -4.44 -2.05 -0.49
C PHE A 197 -5.60 -2.78 0.17
N THR A 198 -5.32 -3.65 1.14
CA THR A 198 -6.34 -4.51 1.76
C THR A 198 -6.49 -4.38 3.27
N LYS A 199 -5.55 -3.70 3.91
CA LYS A 199 -5.74 -3.10 5.23
C LYS A 199 -5.59 -1.60 5.12
N SER A 200 -6.65 -0.92 4.70
CA SER A 200 -6.68 0.55 4.66
C SER A 200 -7.58 1.09 5.78
N PRO A 201 -7.48 2.39 6.12
CA PRO A 201 -8.42 3.03 7.03
C PRO A 201 -9.86 2.80 6.55
N ALA A 202 -10.71 2.28 7.44
CA ALA A 202 -12.10 1.89 7.20
C ALA A 202 -12.35 0.91 6.02
N GLY A 203 -11.31 0.28 5.46
CA GLY A 203 -11.44 -0.59 4.27
C GLY A 203 -11.77 0.15 2.97
N LEU A 204 -11.68 1.48 2.94
CA LEU A 204 -12.14 2.32 1.83
C LEU A 204 -11.18 2.44 0.65
N ALA A 205 -9.94 1.92 0.75
CA ALA A 205 -9.03 1.85 -0.38
C ALA A 205 -9.46 0.82 -1.45
N ASN A 206 -10.48 0.01 -1.16
CA ASN A 206 -11.11 -0.86 -2.16
C ASN A 206 -12.34 -0.21 -2.83
N GLN A 207 -12.62 1.06 -2.56
CA GLN A 207 -13.72 1.84 -3.13
C GLN A 207 -13.17 3.03 -3.94
N ILE A 208 -13.98 4.07 -4.12
CA ILE A 208 -13.63 5.22 -4.96
C ILE A 208 -12.36 5.93 -4.50
N TYR A 209 -12.09 5.94 -3.19
CA TYR A 209 -10.85 6.48 -2.64
C TYR A 209 -9.61 5.72 -3.15
N GLY A 210 -9.69 4.40 -3.33
CA GLY A 210 -8.61 3.65 -3.96
C GLY A 210 -8.36 4.09 -5.40
N ARG A 211 -9.42 4.41 -6.14
CA ARG A 211 -9.31 4.91 -7.51
C ARG A 211 -8.73 6.32 -7.58
N ARG A 212 -9.02 7.18 -6.60
CA ARG A 212 -8.33 8.48 -6.41
C ARG A 212 -6.82 8.33 -6.21
N LEU A 213 -6.41 7.22 -5.59
CA LEU A 213 -5.00 6.83 -5.45
C LEU A 213 -4.45 6.02 -6.64
N ARG A 214 -5.22 5.86 -7.72
CA ARG A 214 -4.89 5.04 -8.91
C ARG A 214 -4.57 3.56 -8.62
N LEU A 215 -5.19 3.01 -7.57
CA LEU A 215 -5.11 1.60 -7.22
C LEU A 215 -5.96 0.75 -8.18
N GLY A 216 -5.52 -0.47 -8.45
CA GLY A 216 -6.13 -1.35 -9.46
C GLY A 216 -5.19 -2.46 -9.92
N HIS A 217 -5.72 -3.25 -10.85
CA HIS A 217 -4.95 -4.17 -11.68
C HIS A 217 -5.80 -4.49 -12.93
N PRO A 218 -5.18 -4.60 -14.13
CA PRO A 218 -5.89 -4.78 -15.39
C PRO A 218 -6.36 -6.21 -15.67
N ILE A 219 -5.83 -7.19 -14.93
CA ILE A 219 -6.17 -8.62 -15.09
C ILE A 219 -6.71 -9.23 -13.80
N ASP A 220 -7.44 -10.33 -13.85
CA ASP A 220 -7.79 -11.08 -12.65
C ASP A 220 -6.53 -11.50 -11.88
N VAL A 221 -6.53 -11.31 -10.57
CA VAL A 221 -5.42 -11.70 -9.70
C VAL A 221 -5.91 -12.68 -8.64
N ARG A 222 -5.48 -13.94 -8.75
CA ARG A 222 -5.85 -15.04 -7.84
C ARG A 222 -4.60 -15.76 -7.33
N HIS A 223 -4.18 -15.43 -6.12
CA HIS A 223 -3.04 -16.04 -5.45
C HIS A 223 -3.40 -16.58 -4.06
N GLU A 224 -4.69 -16.74 -3.75
CA GLU A 224 -5.14 -17.28 -2.47
C GLU A 224 -4.67 -18.73 -2.23
N HIS A 225 -4.43 -19.11 -0.98
CA HIS A 225 -4.14 -20.51 -0.62
C HIS A 225 -5.27 -21.42 -1.14
N ASN A 226 -4.97 -22.32 -2.08
CA ASN A 226 -6.01 -23.06 -2.82
C ASN A 226 -5.85 -24.57 -2.77
N TRP A 227 -4.71 -25.10 -2.30
CA TRP A 227 -4.49 -26.56 -2.26
C TRP A 227 -5.55 -27.32 -1.46
N HIS A 228 -6.01 -26.78 -0.33
CA HIS A 228 -7.08 -27.38 0.48
C HIS A 228 -8.43 -27.43 -0.24
N ARG A 229 -8.71 -26.53 -1.19
CA ARG A 229 -9.96 -26.52 -1.96
C ARG A 229 -9.90 -27.52 -3.10
N VAL A 230 -8.78 -27.54 -3.84
CA VAL A 230 -8.55 -28.48 -4.94
C VAL A 230 -8.44 -29.91 -4.43
N MET A 231 -7.76 -30.10 -3.29
CA MET A 231 -7.44 -31.40 -2.73
C MET A 231 -7.68 -31.42 -1.22
N SER A 232 -8.96 -31.35 -0.83
CA SER A 232 -9.38 -31.43 0.58
C SER A 232 -9.04 -32.80 1.20
N PRO A 233 -8.33 -32.86 2.34
CA PRO A 233 -8.15 -34.06 3.15
C PRO A 233 -9.44 -34.78 3.53
N ASP A 234 -10.55 -34.06 3.71
CA ASP A 234 -11.83 -34.66 4.08
C ASP A 234 -12.40 -35.52 2.94
N VAL A 235 -12.10 -35.13 1.70
CA VAL A 235 -12.55 -35.83 0.48
C VAL A 235 -11.57 -36.92 0.08
N TYR A 236 -10.27 -36.60 0.00
CA TYR A 236 -9.27 -37.50 -0.60
C TYR A 236 -8.41 -38.23 0.45
N GLY A 237 -8.42 -37.81 1.71
CA GLY A 237 -7.47 -38.29 2.73
C GLY A 237 -7.58 -39.77 3.06
N LYS A 238 -8.78 -40.37 2.90
CA LYS A 238 -9.02 -41.80 3.13
C LYS A 238 -8.74 -42.65 1.90
N SER A 239 -9.17 -42.22 0.72
CA SER A 239 -9.04 -42.97 -0.54
C SER A 239 -7.66 -42.82 -1.19
N HIS A 240 -7.01 -41.67 -0.99
CA HIS A 240 -5.73 -41.31 -1.58
C HIS A 240 -4.75 -40.73 -0.55
N PRO A 241 -4.44 -41.44 0.55
CA PRO A 241 -3.51 -40.93 1.56
C PRO A 241 -2.12 -40.61 0.96
N GLU A 242 -1.69 -41.29 -0.10
CA GLU A 242 -0.45 -41.08 -0.83
C GLU A 242 -0.38 -39.75 -1.60
N TRP A 243 -1.51 -39.07 -1.78
CA TRP A 243 -1.56 -37.72 -2.37
C TRP A 243 -1.11 -36.64 -1.37
N PHE A 244 -1.13 -36.93 -0.07
CA PHE A 244 -0.78 -35.99 0.97
C PHE A 244 0.69 -36.08 1.39
N ALA A 245 1.17 -34.99 2.01
CA ALA A 245 2.53 -34.92 2.52
C ALA A 245 2.86 -36.10 3.45
N GLU A 246 4.02 -36.69 3.25
CA GLU A 246 4.64 -37.59 4.22
C GLU A 246 5.46 -36.76 5.19
N ILE A 247 5.25 -36.94 6.49
CA ILE A 247 5.95 -36.20 7.54
C ILE A 247 6.37 -37.22 8.59
N ASN A 248 7.65 -37.29 8.90
CA ASN A 248 8.22 -38.32 9.78
C ASN A 248 7.77 -39.74 9.39
N GLY A 249 7.79 -40.04 8.08
CA GLY A 249 7.42 -41.35 7.53
C GLY A 249 5.92 -41.68 7.54
N ARG A 250 5.03 -40.73 7.88
CA ARG A 250 3.57 -40.94 7.90
C ARG A 250 2.84 -39.93 7.01
N ARG A 251 1.83 -40.39 6.25
CA ARG A 251 0.96 -39.49 5.48
C ARG A 251 0.15 -38.58 6.40
N TYR A 252 0.04 -37.31 6.04
CA TYR A 252 -0.57 -36.27 6.85
C TYR A 252 -1.78 -35.61 6.13
N PRO A 253 -2.90 -36.34 5.94
CA PRO A 253 -4.13 -35.78 5.38
C PRO A 253 -4.93 -35.06 6.48
N LYS A 254 -4.42 -33.94 7.00
CA LYS A 254 -5.08 -33.20 8.07
C LYS A 254 -5.02 -31.69 7.86
N HIS A 255 -6.13 -31.02 8.16
CA HIS A 255 -6.18 -29.58 8.42
C HIS A 255 -6.34 -29.31 9.91
N TYR A 256 -5.81 -28.19 10.37
CA TYR A 256 -6.06 -27.67 11.72
C TYR A 256 -6.77 -26.31 11.70
N ALA A 257 -6.91 -25.70 10.52
CA ALA A 257 -7.86 -24.63 10.22
C ALA A 257 -8.17 -24.66 8.71
N GLU A 258 -9.23 -24.01 8.25
CA GLU A 258 -9.71 -24.07 6.85
C GLU A 258 -8.59 -24.09 5.80
N LYS A 259 -7.76 -23.04 5.77
CA LYS A 259 -6.63 -22.90 4.82
C LYS A 259 -5.28 -23.39 5.36
N ARG A 260 -5.23 -24.01 6.54
CA ARG A 260 -3.98 -24.40 7.25
C ARG A 260 -3.92 -25.88 7.53
N GLY A 261 -2.81 -26.52 7.21
CA GLY A 261 -2.67 -27.96 7.44
C GLY A 261 -1.52 -28.61 6.72
N GLY A 262 -1.66 -29.90 6.47
CA GLY A 262 -0.82 -30.69 5.60
C GLY A 262 -0.77 -30.11 4.19
N GLN A 263 0.41 -30.17 3.60
CA GLN A 263 0.59 -29.91 2.18
C GLN A 263 0.36 -31.19 1.37
N VAL A 264 0.43 -31.08 0.05
CA VAL A 264 0.30 -32.22 -0.87
C VAL A 264 1.66 -32.86 -1.19
N CYS A 265 1.66 -34.08 -1.71
CA CYS A 265 2.85 -34.74 -2.24
C CYS A 265 3.12 -34.26 -3.67
N THR A 266 3.90 -33.19 -3.81
CA THR A 266 4.15 -32.51 -5.09
C THR A 266 4.94 -33.32 -6.13
N SER A 267 5.50 -34.47 -5.74
CA SER A 267 6.18 -35.41 -6.66
C SER A 267 5.29 -36.57 -7.13
N ASN A 268 4.03 -36.64 -6.68
CA ASN A 268 3.09 -37.64 -7.14
C ASN A 268 2.45 -37.18 -8.47
N PRO A 269 2.61 -37.91 -9.59
CA PRO A 269 2.08 -37.51 -10.89
C PRO A 269 0.54 -37.40 -10.91
N GLN A 270 -0.17 -38.17 -10.08
CA GLN A 270 -1.64 -38.05 -9.98
C GLN A 270 -2.06 -36.73 -9.33
N VAL A 271 -1.27 -36.22 -8.39
CA VAL A 271 -1.53 -34.91 -7.76
C VAL A 271 -1.30 -33.79 -8.78
N VAL A 272 -0.25 -33.87 -9.59
CA VAL A 272 -0.03 -32.92 -10.70
C VAL A 272 -1.22 -32.91 -11.66
N GLU A 273 -1.68 -34.09 -12.06
CA GLU A 273 -2.81 -34.26 -12.98
C GLU A 273 -4.11 -33.69 -12.39
N HIS A 274 -4.39 -33.99 -11.13
CA HIS A 274 -5.57 -33.51 -10.42
C HIS A 274 -5.62 -31.97 -10.35
N PHE A 275 -4.50 -31.32 -10.07
CA PHE A 275 -4.42 -29.86 -10.05
C PHE A 275 -4.54 -29.23 -11.44
N ALA A 276 -3.98 -29.86 -12.47
CA ALA A 276 -4.15 -29.39 -13.85
C ALA A 276 -5.61 -29.46 -14.29
N ASN A 277 -6.28 -30.59 -14.04
CA ASN A 277 -7.68 -30.78 -14.39
C ASN A 277 -8.60 -29.81 -13.64
N ALA A 278 -8.33 -29.54 -12.36
CA ALA A 278 -9.09 -28.56 -11.60
C ALA A 278 -8.97 -27.13 -12.19
N ALA A 279 -7.78 -26.75 -12.68
CA ALA A 279 -7.58 -25.46 -13.32
C ALA A 279 -8.25 -25.39 -14.70
N ILE A 280 -8.12 -26.44 -15.51
CA ILE A 280 -8.79 -26.55 -16.83
C ILE A 280 -10.31 -26.48 -16.66
N GLU A 281 -10.87 -27.30 -15.78
CA GLU A 281 -12.32 -27.32 -15.51
C GLU A 281 -12.83 -25.95 -15.00
N TYR A 282 -12.02 -25.25 -14.20
CA TYR A 282 -12.34 -23.89 -13.78
C TYR A 282 -12.42 -22.95 -14.99
N PHE A 283 -11.41 -22.93 -15.85
CA PHE A 283 -11.39 -22.06 -17.03
C PHE A 283 -12.47 -22.42 -18.05
N ASP A 284 -12.80 -23.69 -18.25
CA ASP A 284 -13.91 -24.14 -19.09
C ASP A 284 -15.26 -23.58 -18.59
N LYS A 285 -15.48 -23.58 -17.28
CA LYS A 285 -16.71 -23.07 -16.66
C LYS A 285 -16.74 -21.55 -16.55
N THR A 286 -15.58 -20.90 -16.52
CA THR A 286 -15.44 -19.45 -16.41
C THR A 286 -14.47 -18.91 -17.46
N PRO A 287 -14.84 -18.90 -18.76
CA PRO A 287 -13.92 -18.60 -19.86
C PRO A 287 -13.35 -17.17 -19.81
N ASN A 288 -14.08 -16.24 -19.17
CA ASN A 288 -13.63 -14.86 -18.98
C ASN A 288 -12.63 -14.68 -17.83
N SER A 289 -12.50 -15.66 -16.92
CA SER A 289 -11.50 -15.58 -15.86
C SER A 289 -10.10 -15.72 -16.43
N GLN A 290 -9.17 -14.92 -15.94
CA GLN A 290 -7.80 -14.88 -16.48
C GLN A 290 -6.80 -15.67 -15.62
N MET A 291 -7.15 -15.96 -14.37
CA MET A 291 -6.24 -16.60 -13.43
C MET A 291 -6.95 -17.64 -12.54
N PHE A 292 -6.21 -18.68 -12.16
CA PHE A 292 -6.59 -19.67 -11.15
C PHE A 292 -5.43 -19.85 -10.17
N SER A 293 -5.69 -19.88 -8.86
CA SER A 293 -4.62 -20.06 -7.88
C SER A 293 -4.25 -21.53 -7.71
N ILE A 294 -2.96 -21.84 -7.72
CA ILE A 294 -2.39 -23.11 -7.26
C ILE A 294 -1.43 -22.88 -6.10
N ALA A 295 -1.66 -21.84 -5.29
CA ALA A 295 -0.84 -21.54 -4.13
C ALA A 295 -1.04 -22.57 -3.00
N ALA A 296 0.09 -22.96 -2.37
CA ALA A 296 0.14 -23.91 -1.28
C ALA A 296 -0.71 -23.48 -0.07
N ASN A 297 -1.06 -24.42 0.81
CA ASN A 297 -1.78 -24.08 2.05
C ASN A 297 -0.92 -23.19 2.96
N ASP A 298 -1.57 -22.42 3.82
CA ASP A 298 -0.89 -21.57 4.81
C ASP A 298 -0.30 -22.46 5.91
N GLY A 299 1.00 -22.75 5.81
CA GLY A 299 1.71 -23.61 6.76
C GLY A 299 2.95 -24.29 6.19
N ARG A 300 3.68 -25.01 7.06
CA ARG A 300 5.03 -25.54 6.78
C ARG A 300 5.11 -27.05 6.63
N LYS A 301 3.98 -27.76 6.64
CA LYS A 301 3.90 -29.23 6.65
C LYS A 301 4.10 -29.82 5.25
N PHE A 302 5.22 -29.48 4.59
CA PHE A 302 5.60 -29.97 3.27
C PHE A 302 6.04 -31.44 3.31
N CYS A 303 5.89 -32.13 2.18
CA CYS A 303 6.19 -33.55 2.03
C CYS A 303 7.70 -33.86 2.13
N GLU A 304 8.05 -34.87 2.95
CA GLU A 304 9.40 -35.35 3.22
C GLU A 304 9.69 -36.70 2.54
N CYS A 305 8.80 -37.20 1.67
CA CYS A 305 9.05 -38.45 0.97
C CYS A 305 10.30 -38.34 0.07
N ARG A 306 10.97 -39.47 -0.17
CA ARG A 306 12.24 -39.51 -0.94
C ARG A 306 12.18 -38.77 -2.28
N LYS A 307 11.06 -38.88 -3.01
CA LYS A 307 10.88 -38.24 -4.32
C LYS A 307 10.75 -36.71 -4.19
N CYS A 308 10.04 -36.21 -3.19
CA CYS A 308 9.96 -34.77 -2.92
C CYS A 308 11.31 -34.21 -2.48
N LEU A 309 12.01 -34.89 -1.57
CA LEU A 309 13.32 -34.43 -1.10
C LEU A 309 14.37 -34.38 -2.22
N ALA A 310 14.31 -35.30 -3.19
CA ALA A 310 15.20 -35.28 -4.35
C ALA A 310 15.03 -34.02 -5.24
N LEU A 311 13.87 -33.35 -5.16
CA LEU A 311 13.59 -32.11 -5.90
C LEU A 311 14.05 -30.85 -5.15
N ASP A 312 14.42 -30.93 -3.86
CA ASP A 312 14.92 -29.77 -3.11
C ASP A 312 16.36 -29.43 -3.50
N SER A 313 16.78 -28.17 -3.35
CA SER A 313 18.10 -27.68 -3.81
C SER A 313 19.28 -28.22 -3.01
N GLY A 314 18.99 -28.85 -1.86
CA GLY A 314 19.99 -29.24 -0.88
C GLY A 314 20.39 -28.09 0.06
N ASP A 315 20.05 -26.84 -0.27
CA ASP A 315 20.35 -25.69 0.58
C ASP A 315 19.53 -25.67 1.86
N VAL A 316 20.18 -25.20 2.91
CA VAL A 316 19.61 -25.02 4.25
C VAL A 316 19.79 -23.56 4.66
N ARG A 317 18.71 -22.99 5.19
CA ARG A 317 18.65 -21.64 5.74
C ARG A 317 19.45 -21.53 7.05
N PRO A 318 19.80 -20.31 7.52
CA PRO A 318 20.47 -20.13 8.81
C PRO A 318 19.71 -20.71 10.00
N ASP A 319 18.37 -20.80 9.90
CA ASP A 319 17.49 -21.41 10.90
C ASP A 319 17.38 -22.94 10.78
N GLY A 320 18.24 -23.58 9.97
CA GLY A 320 18.29 -25.03 9.79
C GLY A 320 17.21 -25.60 8.87
N ARG A 321 16.31 -24.77 8.32
CA ARG A 321 15.20 -25.24 7.46
C ARG A 321 15.65 -25.39 6.01
N ARG A 322 15.14 -26.43 5.33
CA ARG A 322 15.40 -26.68 3.89
C ARG A 322 14.72 -25.65 3.01
N ILE A 323 15.36 -25.32 1.90
CA ILE A 323 14.76 -24.51 0.83
C ILE A 323 14.04 -25.44 -0.15
N THR A 324 12.76 -25.17 -0.40
CA THR A 324 11.85 -26.05 -1.15
C THR A 324 11.43 -25.47 -2.50
N THR A 325 11.98 -24.31 -2.89
CA THR A 325 11.58 -23.56 -4.08
C THR A 325 11.62 -24.38 -5.37
N ASP A 326 12.73 -25.05 -5.67
CA ASP A 326 12.88 -25.87 -6.88
C ASP A 326 11.78 -26.96 -6.95
N ARG A 327 11.44 -27.58 -5.82
CA ARG A 327 10.36 -28.57 -5.74
C ARG A 327 9.00 -27.97 -6.02
N ILE A 328 8.68 -26.82 -5.43
CA ILE A 328 7.40 -26.14 -5.65
C ILE A 328 7.27 -25.72 -7.11
N LEU A 329 8.30 -25.14 -7.71
CA LEU A 329 8.29 -24.77 -9.11
C LEU A 329 8.24 -25.97 -10.05
N THR A 330 8.90 -27.09 -9.71
CA THR A 330 8.79 -28.32 -10.51
C THR A 330 7.34 -28.81 -10.60
N PHE A 331 6.60 -28.72 -9.49
CA PHE A 331 5.18 -29.04 -9.47
C PHE A 331 4.35 -28.02 -10.26
N SER A 332 4.53 -26.73 -9.97
CA SER A 332 3.78 -25.66 -10.65
C SER A 332 4.02 -25.63 -12.16
N ASN A 333 5.25 -25.88 -12.61
CA ASN A 333 5.58 -25.98 -14.04
C ASN A 333 4.85 -27.16 -14.71
N GLN A 334 4.85 -28.35 -14.09
CA GLN A 334 4.14 -29.51 -14.67
C GLN A 334 2.62 -29.30 -14.75
N VAL A 335 2.04 -28.57 -13.80
CA VAL A 335 0.64 -28.14 -13.87
C VAL A 335 0.46 -27.14 -15.03
N ALA A 336 1.31 -26.12 -15.10
CA ALA A 336 1.26 -25.09 -16.16
C ALA A 336 1.46 -25.65 -17.58
N GLU A 337 2.34 -26.65 -17.76
CA GLU A 337 2.56 -27.34 -19.05
C GLU A 337 1.31 -28.09 -19.55
N ARG A 338 0.44 -28.54 -18.65
CA ARG A 338 -0.84 -29.17 -19.00
C ARG A 338 -1.88 -28.11 -19.31
N VAL A 339 -2.06 -27.15 -18.40
CA VAL A 339 -3.06 -26.08 -18.53
C VAL A 339 -2.81 -25.23 -19.78
N SER A 340 -1.55 -24.94 -20.13
CA SER A 340 -1.20 -24.13 -21.31
C SER A 340 -1.50 -24.78 -22.65
N LYS A 341 -1.72 -26.10 -22.69
CA LYS A 341 -2.15 -26.78 -23.93
C LYS A 341 -3.62 -26.48 -24.25
N GLU A 342 -4.46 -26.38 -23.22
CA GLU A 342 -5.90 -26.13 -23.35
C GLU A 342 -6.23 -24.62 -23.26
N HIS A 343 -5.50 -23.87 -22.42
CA HIS A 343 -5.75 -22.47 -22.12
C HIS A 343 -4.46 -21.63 -22.10
N PRO A 344 -3.83 -21.36 -23.25
CA PRO A 344 -2.54 -20.68 -23.35
C PRO A 344 -2.57 -19.20 -22.92
N ASP A 345 -3.75 -18.56 -22.89
CA ASP A 345 -3.95 -17.16 -22.51
C ASP A 345 -4.04 -16.94 -20.98
N LYS A 346 -4.23 -18.00 -20.19
CA LYS A 346 -4.50 -17.92 -18.76
C LYS A 346 -3.23 -17.85 -17.91
N ARG A 347 -3.40 -17.63 -16.61
CA ARG A 347 -2.33 -17.58 -15.60
C ARG A 347 -2.62 -18.47 -14.39
N LEU A 348 -1.56 -18.91 -13.72
CA LEU A 348 -1.65 -19.70 -12.50
C LEU A 348 -0.96 -18.98 -11.34
N GLY A 349 -1.71 -18.58 -10.32
CA GLY A 349 -1.18 -17.89 -9.16
C GLY A 349 -0.39 -18.83 -8.23
N VAL A 350 0.81 -18.42 -7.85
CA VAL A 350 1.69 -19.17 -6.94
C VAL A 350 2.25 -18.23 -5.88
N ILE A 351 2.03 -18.58 -4.61
CA ILE A 351 2.70 -17.92 -3.50
C ILE A 351 4.09 -18.55 -3.28
N ILE A 352 5.14 -17.72 -3.35
CA ILE A 352 6.53 -18.08 -3.05
C ILE A 352 6.90 -17.57 -1.66
N TYR A 353 6.51 -18.33 -0.63
CA TYR A 353 6.55 -17.92 0.78
C TYR A 353 7.22 -18.96 1.69
N LEU A 354 7.52 -18.58 2.93
CA LEU A 354 8.09 -19.47 3.95
C LEU A 354 9.36 -20.18 3.48
N ASP A 355 9.27 -21.46 3.15
CA ASP A 355 10.38 -22.33 2.77
C ASP A 355 10.64 -22.34 1.25
N CYS A 356 9.74 -21.76 0.44
CA CYS A 356 9.91 -21.58 -1.01
C CYS A 356 10.07 -20.10 -1.43
N LYS A 357 10.48 -19.22 -0.50
CA LYS A 357 10.67 -17.77 -0.78
C LYS A 357 12.01 -17.40 -1.40
N TYR A 358 13.01 -18.28 -1.33
CA TYR A 358 14.33 -18.04 -1.93
C TYR A 358 14.29 -18.38 -3.42
N PRO A 359 15.06 -17.69 -4.28
CA PRO A 359 15.05 -17.94 -5.71
C PRO A 359 15.45 -19.38 -6.05
N PRO A 360 14.93 -19.97 -7.14
CA PRO A 360 15.31 -21.29 -7.56
C PRO A 360 16.77 -21.37 -8.00
N LYS A 361 17.33 -22.57 -7.95
CA LYS A 361 18.69 -22.86 -8.41
C LYS A 361 18.72 -23.73 -9.65
N ARG A 362 17.72 -24.61 -9.81
CA ARG A 362 17.71 -25.64 -10.86
C ARG A 362 16.53 -25.50 -11.81
N VAL A 363 15.46 -24.83 -11.38
CA VAL A 363 14.20 -24.77 -12.12
C VAL A 363 13.90 -23.35 -12.57
N LYS A 364 13.67 -23.17 -13.88
CA LYS A 364 13.14 -21.92 -14.43
C LYS A 364 11.61 -21.92 -14.31
N PRO A 365 10.97 -20.90 -13.72
CA PRO A 365 9.51 -20.80 -13.69
C PRO A 365 8.89 -20.77 -15.09
N HIS A 366 7.77 -21.47 -15.27
CA HIS A 366 7.00 -21.43 -16.51
C HIS A 366 6.33 -20.04 -16.69
N PRO A 367 6.28 -19.45 -17.91
CA PRO A 367 5.73 -18.10 -18.13
C PRO A 367 4.26 -17.88 -17.74
N MET A 368 3.47 -18.96 -17.66
CA MET A 368 2.08 -18.93 -17.17
C MET A 368 1.98 -18.64 -15.66
N LEU A 369 3.05 -18.84 -14.89
CA LEU A 369 3.03 -18.67 -13.44
C LEU A 369 3.02 -17.20 -13.06
N PHE A 370 2.03 -16.80 -12.26
CA PHE A 370 1.95 -15.50 -11.60
C PHE A 370 2.52 -15.64 -10.19
N LEU A 371 3.80 -15.29 -10.04
CA LEU A 371 4.56 -15.50 -8.80
C LEU A 371 4.35 -14.32 -7.84
N VAL A 372 3.85 -14.60 -6.64
CA VAL A 372 3.63 -13.61 -5.59
C VAL A 372 4.54 -13.92 -4.41
N HIS A 373 5.43 -12.98 -4.07
CA HIS A 373 6.38 -13.07 -2.96
C HIS A 373 5.86 -12.33 -1.73
N PRO A 374 5.42 -13.07 -0.69
CA PRO A 374 4.99 -12.42 0.52
C PRO A 374 6.18 -12.01 1.38
N THR A 375 6.23 -10.74 1.70
CA THR A 375 7.21 -10.13 2.59
C THR A 375 6.48 -9.42 3.72
N ASN A 376 7.08 -9.42 4.89
CA ASN A 376 6.47 -8.85 6.09
C ASN A 376 7.34 -7.69 6.57
N SER A 377 7.57 -6.69 5.72
CA SER A 377 8.60 -5.66 5.98
C SER A 377 8.35 -4.81 7.23
N GLY A 378 7.08 -4.72 7.67
CA GLY A 378 6.69 -4.11 8.92
C GLY A 378 7.23 -4.83 10.16
N PHE A 379 7.64 -6.11 10.06
CA PHE A 379 8.25 -6.85 11.18
C PHE A 379 9.63 -6.36 11.57
N SER A 380 10.37 -5.76 10.64
CA SER A 380 11.66 -5.15 10.92
C SER A 380 11.64 -3.63 10.82
N GLN A 381 10.46 -3.02 10.59
CA GLN A 381 10.32 -1.60 10.24
C GLN A 381 11.30 -1.21 9.10
N GLY A 382 11.47 -2.12 8.13
CA GLY A 382 12.40 -1.94 7.02
C GLY A 382 13.88 -2.13 7.32
N ALA A 383 14.24 -2.37 8.58
CA ALA A 383 15.60 -2.76 8.91
C ALA A 383 15.94 -4.08 8.19
N PHE A 384 17.18 -4.18 7.71
CA PHE A 384 17.74 -5.39 7.07
C PHE A 384 17.13 -5.76 5.70
N TYR A 385 16.51 -4.80 5.00
CA TYR A 385 16.04 -5.02 3.62
C TYR A 385 17.20 -5.42 2.67
N GLU A 386 18.29 -4.67 2.72
CA GLU A 386 19.57 -5.01 2.08
C GLU A 386 20.45 -5.84 3.02
N GLY A 387 21.29 -6.70 2.44
CA GLY A 387 22.21 -7.54 3.19
C GLY A 387 22.79 -8.68 2.35
N ASP A 388 23.04 -9.81 2.99
CA ASP A 388 23.61 -10.99 2.34
C ASP A 388 22.57 -11.73 1.47
N ARG A 389 22.91 -12.94 1.03
CA ARG A 389 22.01 -13.82 0.24
C ARG A 389 20.67 -14.15 0.90
N TRP A 390 20.48 -13.88 2.19
CA TRP A 390 19.25 -14.12 2.94
C TRP A 390 18.36 -12.88 3.06
N SER A 391 18.88 -11.70 2.70
CA SER A 391 18.15 -10.43 2.69
C SER A 391 16.99 -10.43 1.69
N GLU A 392 16.03 -9.55 1.93
CA GLU A 392 14.86 -9.40 1.05
C GLU A 392 15.28 -8.94 -0.35
N ALA A 393 16.15 -7.94 -0.44
CA ALA A 393 16.65 -7.44 -1.71
C ALA A 393 17.41 -8.52 -2.52
N ALA A 394 18.21 -9.37 -1.86
CA ALA A 394 18.87 -10.48 -2.54
C ALA A 394 17.87 -11.53 -3.08
N MET A 395 16.79 -11.81 -2.33
CA MET A 395 15.71 -12.68 -2.80
C MET A 395 15.03 -12.07 -4.02
N GLU A 396 14.68 -10.78 -3.99
CA GLU A 396 14.05 -10.06 -5.10
C GLU A 396 14.92 -10.08 -6.37
N ARG A 397 16.20 -9.69 -6.26
CA ARG A 397 17.16 -9.78 -7.36
C ARG A 397 17.28 -11.20 -7.93
N GLY A 398 17.20 -12.21 -7.07
CA GLY A 398 17.23 -13.61 -7.48
C GLY A 398 15.98 -14.03 -8.24
N TRP A 399 14.80 -13.62 -7.79
CA TRP A 399 13.54 -13.88 -8.47
C TRP A 399 13.43 -13.16 -9.80
N HIS A 400 13.92 -11.91 -9.88
CA HIS A 400 14.06 -11.19 -11.15
C HIS A 400 14.89 -11.99 -12.16
N ARG A 401 16.07 -12.47 -11.76
CA ARG A 401 16.91 -13.30 -12.63
C ARG A 401 16.23 -14.61 -13.06
N ALA A 402 15.41 -15.20 -12.20
CA ALA A 402 14.76 -16.47 -12.48
C ALA A 402 13.51 -16.32 -13.38
N ALA A 403 12.69 -15.30 -13.14
CA ALA A 403 11.35 -15.17 -13.70
C ALA A 403 11.16 -13.94 -14.60
N GLY A 404 12.07 -12.97 -14.58
CA GLY A 404 11.89 -11.65 -15.20
C GLY A 404 11.01 -10.74 -14.36
N THR A 405 9.79 -11.16 -14.06
CA THR A 405 8.82 -10.35 -13.29
C THR A 405 8.18 -11.19 -12.19
N PHE A 406 7.92 -10.56 -11.03
CA PHE A 406 7.12 -11.14 -9.95
C PHE A 406 6.43 -10.03 -9.15
N TYR A 407 5.50 -10.42 -8.28
CA TYR A 407 4.63 -9.51 -7.55
C TYR A 407 4.85 -9.64 -6.05
N LYS A 408 4.44 -8.63 -5.29
CA LYS A 408 4.53 -8.63 -3.83
C LYS A 408 3.19 -8.99 -3.19
N TYR A 409 3.27 -9.67 -2.07
CA TYR A 409 2.30 -9.50 -1.00
C TYR A 409 3.09 -8.89 0.15
N ASP A 410 2.95 -7.59 0.42
CA ASP A 410 3.73 -6.98 1.51
C ASP A 410 2.87 -6.57 2.70
N ILE A 411 3.43 -6.68 3.90
CA ILE A 411 2.89 -6.07 5.11
C ILE A 411 3.84 -4.96 5.55
N TRP A 412 3.53 -3.73 5.17
CA TRP A 412 4.33 -2.55 5.53
C TRP A 412 4.13 -2.12 6.99
N HIS A 413 2.95 -2.38 7.55
CA HIS A 413 2.62 -2.04 8.93
C HIS A 413 1.74 -3.12 9.56
N TYR A 414 2.06 -3.49 10.79
CA TYR A 414 1.37 -4.55 11.52
C TYR A 414 0.73 -3.98 12.78
N ASP A 415 -0.50 -3.45 12.70
CA ASP A 415 -1.06 -2.57 13.75
C ASP A 415 -0.91 -3.08 15.21
N GLN A 416 -0.99 -4.40 15.44
CA GLN A 416 -0.94 -4.97 16.80
C GLN A 416 0.44 -4.92 17.45
N THR A 417 1.52 -5.08 16.68
CA THR A 417 2.89 -5.12 17.24
C THR A 417 3.33 -3.74 17.76
N PRO A 418 3.11 -2.63 17.03
CA PRO A 418 3.23 -1.27 17.56
C PRO A 418 2.18 -0.92 18.62
N LEU A 419 1.32 -1.84 19.07
CA LEU A 419 0.24 -1.55 20.02
C LEU A 419 -0.75 -0.50 19.52
N TYR A 420 -1.00 -0.46 18.21
CA TYR A 420 -1.75 0.60 17.53
C TYR A 420 -1.19 2.01 17.82
N MET A 421 0.10 2.14 18.13
CA MET A 421 0.76 3.44 18.27
C MET A 421 1.24 3.94 16.91
N ILE A 422 1.40 5.26 16.78
CA ILE A 422 2.00 5.88 15.58
C ILE A 422 3.35 5.21 15.32
N ALA A 423 3.57 4.70 14.11
CA ALA A 423 4.81 4.04 13.71
C ALA A 423 5.03 4.23 12.19
N PRO A 424 5.55 5.41 11.79
CA PRO A 424 5.81 5.75 10.40
C PRO A 424 6.97 4.92 9.81
N VAL A 425 6.91 4.69 8.50
CA VAL A 425 7.89 3.93 7.70
C VAL A 425 8.16 4.59 6.34
N THR A 426 7.96 5.91 6.23
CA THR A 426 7.97 6.63 4.95
C THR A 426 9.32 6.57 4.24
N LYS A 427 10.43 6.78 4.95
CA LYS A 427 11.78 6.77 4.35
C LYS A 427 12.12 5.40 3.80
N HIS A 428 11.92 4.37 4.62
CA HIS A 428 12.17 3.00 4.18
C HIS A 428 11.27 2.62 3.00
N LEU A 429 10.00 3.04 3.02
CA LEU A 429 9.06 2.80 1.94
C LEU A 429 9.57 3.38 0.63
N ILE A 430 10.03 4.64 0.63
CA ILE A 430 10.60 5.29 -0.55
C ILE A 430 11.84 4.55 -1.04
N GLU A 431 12.81 4.30 -0.16
CA GLU A 431 14.07 3.60 -0.49
C GLU A 431 13.79 2.22 -1.11
N LYS A 432 12.89 1.46 -0.51
CA LYS A 432 12.56 0.12 -0.95
C LYS A 432 11.79 0.11 -2.26
N CYS A 433 10.79 0.98 -2.43
CA CYS A 433 10.04 1.04 -3.70
C CYS A 433 10.99 1.34 -4.86
N ARG A 434 11.93 2.29 -4.71
CA ARG A 434 12.96 2.58 -5.73
C ARG A 434 13.85 1.38 -6.03
N ALA A 435 14.32 0.67 -5.00
CA ALA A 435 15.12 -0.53 -5.22
C ALA A 435 14.34 -1.61 -5.98
N GLN A 436 13.06 -1.80 -5.63
CA GLN A 436 12.16 -2.79 -6.22
C GLN A 436 11.94 -2.61 -7.73
N GLN A 437 11.98 -1.37 -8.23
CA GLN A 437 11.93 -1.07 -9.68
C GLN A 437 13.02 -1.83 -10.43
N THR A 438 14.26 -1.77 -9.92
CA THR A 438 15.42 -2.45 -10.53
C THR A 438 15.46 -3.95 -10.23
N HIS A 439 14.64 -4.42 -9.30
CA HIS A 439 14.53 -5.83 -8.93
C HIS A 439 13.35 -6.53 -9.62
N GLY A 440 12.73 -5.95 -10.64
CA GLY A 440 11.66 -6.59 -11.43
C GLY A 440 10.39 -6.90 -10.64
N VAL A 441 10.12 -6.12 -9.58
CA VAL A 441 8.85 -6.15 -8.86
C VAL A 441 7.84 -5.32 -9.64
N ASP A 442 6.71 -5.93 -10.01
CA ASP A 442 5.65 -5.29 -10.81
C ASP A 442 4.40 -5.00 -9.96
N GLY A 443 4.65 -4.41 -8.78
CA GLY A 443 3.63 -4.07 -7.80
C GLY A 443 3.22 -5.23 -6.88
N GLY A 444 2.08 -5.07 -6.22
CA GLY A 444 1.57 -6.07 -5.30
C GLY A 444 0.29 -5.76 -4.54
N TYR A 445 0.04 -6.68 -3.62
CA TYR A 445 -1.03 -6.68 -2.63
C TYR A 445 -0.47 -6.24 -1.28
N HIS A 446 -0.86 -5.07 -0.80
CA HIS A 446 -0.21 -4.44 0.34
C HIS A 446 -1.14 -4.28 1.56
N TYR A 447 -0.66 -4.74 2.71
CA TYR A 447 -1.21 -4.42 4.02
C TYR A 447 -0.49 -3.19 4.55
N ILE A 448 -1.26 -2.13 4.74
CA ILE A 448 -0.79 -0.85 5.24
C ILE A 448 -1.53 -0.54 6.55
N ALA A 449 -1.32 0.64 7.15
CA ALA A 449 -1.93 0.96 8.44
C ALA A 449 -3.43 1.23 8.34
N ARG A 450 -4.14 0.98 9.45
CA ARG A 450 -5.60 1.21 9.58
C ARG A 450 -6.01 2.64 9.93
N SER A 451 -5.06 3.57 10.03
CA SER A 451 -5.32 5.00 10.20
C SER A 451 -4.21 5.79 9.49
N TYR A 452 -4.56 6.98 8.98
CA TYR A 452 -3.59 7.86 8.31
C TYR A 452 -2.65 8.52 9.32
N GLU A 453 -3.16 8.76 10.53
CA GLU A 453 -2.38 9.29 11.65
C GLU A 453 -1.25 8.33 12.07
N LEU A 454 -1.41 7.01 11.85
CA LEU A 454 -0.39 6.01 12.16
C LEU A 454 0.79 5.98 11.21
N LEU A 455 0.51 6.06 9.91
CA LEU A 455 1.49 5.84 8.85
C LEU A 455 1.78 7.10 8.03
N GLY A 456 1.32 8.25 8.52
CA GLY A 456 1.61 9.57 7.95
C GLY A 456 1.27 9.62 6.46
N ALA A 457 2.27 9.97 5.64
CA ALA A 457 2.17 10.06 4.19
C ALA A 457 2.27 8.71 3.45
N GLY A 458 2.63 7.61 4.13
CA GLY A 458 3.04 6.38 3.44
C GLY A 458 1.95 5.71 2.59
N HIS A 459 0.66 5.88 2.89
CA HIS A 459 -0.43 5.40 2.01
C HIS A 459 -0.41 6.09 0.65
N TYR A 460 -0.29 7.41 0.67
CA TYR A 460 -0.25 8.23 -0.52
C TYR A 460 1.02 7.94 -1.32
N LEU A 461 2.18 7.96 -0.66
CA LEU A 461 3.47 7.76 -1.31
C LEU A 461 3.62 6.37 -1.94
N LEU A 462 3.15 5.30 -1.26
CA LEU A 462 3.17 3.97 -1.85
C LEU A 462 2.33 3.87 -3.12
N ALA A 463 1.14 4.47 -3.10
CA ALA A 463 0.27 4.49 -4.28
C ALA A 463 0.91 5.24 -5.44
N ARG A 464 1.55 6.40 -5.17
CA ARG A 464 2.23 7.20 -6.19
C ARG A 464 3.47 6.50 -6.76
N LEU A 465 4.29 5.90 -5.91
CA LEU A 465 5.51 5.19 -6.33
C LEU A 465 5.24 3.91 -7.11
N MET A 466 4.05 3.30 -6.96
CA MET A 466 3.62 2.19 -7.84
C MET A 466 3.03 2.68 -9.16
N TRP A 467 2.59 3.94 -9.25
CA TRP A 467 2.11 4.52 -10.51
C TRP A 467 3.28 5.02 -11.35
N ASP A 468 4.18 5.77 -10.73
CA ASP A 468 5.30 6.45 -11.39
C ASP A 468 6.58 6.20 -10.58
N HIS A 469 7.51 5.50 -11.20
CA HIS A 469 8.78 5.12 -10.64
C HIS A 469 9.74 6.32 -10.46
N ASP A 470 9.57 7.37 -11.26
CA ASP A 470 10.35 8.60 -11.22
C ASP A 470 9.71 9.68 -10.33
N PHE A 471 8.62 9.34 -9.63
CA PHE A 471 7.90 10.24 -8.74
C PHE A 471 8.81 10.83 -7.64
N ASP A 472 8.84 12.16 -7.51
CA ASP A 472 9.55 12.87 -6.44
C ASP A 472 8.82 12.71 -5.10
N ALA A 473 9.02 11.55 -4.48
CA ALA A 473 8.37 11.17 -3.23
C ALA A 473 8.73 12.09 -2.06
N GLU A 474 9.96 12.61 -2.00
CA GLU A 474 10.38 13.53 -0.94
C GLU A 474 9.70 14.89 -1.07
N ALA A 475 9.54 15.43 -2.28
CA ALA A 475 8.74 16.63 -2.50
C ALA A 475 7.28 16.39 -2.17
N ALA A 476 6.72 15.29 -2.68
CA ALA A 476 5.33 14.92 -2.42
C ALA A 476 5.03 14.70 -0.94
N GLU A 477 5.98 14.17 -0.14
CA GLU A 477 5.83 14.05 1.30
C GLU A 477 5.74 15.44 1.96
N ARG A 478 6.59 16.39 1.57
CA ARG A 478 6.52 17.77 2.09
C ARG A 478 5.18 18.41 1.74
N ASP A 479 4.75 18.28 0.49
CA ASP A 479 3.49 18.85 0.01
C ASP A 479 2.28 18.21 0.69
N TYR A 480 2.33 16.91 0.97
CA TYR A 480 1.31 16.20 1.73
C TYR A 480 1.08 16.81 3.11
N TYR A 481 2.16 17.06 3.87
CA TYR A 481 2.04 17.66 5.20
C TYR A 481 1.65 19.14 5.14
N SER A 482 2.18 19.90 4.17
CA SER A 482 1.81 21.29 3.95
C SER A 482 0.32 21.44 3.60
N ALA A 483 -0.19 20.60 2.71
CA ALA A 483 -1.60 20.64 2.29
C ALA A 483 -2.58 20.26 3.40
N LEU A 484 -2.20 19.35 4.30
CA LEU A 484 -3.06 18.92 5.41
C LEU A 484 -3.04 19.89 6.60
N TYR A 485 -1.88 20.47 6.91
CA TYR A 485 -1.66 21.18 8.17
C TYR A 485 -1.26 22.65 8.00
N GLY A 486 -1.20 23.15 6.76
CA GLY A 486 -0.89 24.54 6.45
C GLY A 486 0.43 24.98 7.05
N VAL A 487 0.39 26.08 7.81
CA VAL A 487 1.55 26.65 8.52
C VAL A 487 2.24 25.66 9.47
N ALA A 488 1.55 24.62 9.94
CA ALA A 488 2.11 23.60 10.82
C ALA A 488 2.77 22.42 10.06
N GLY A 489 2.66 22.36 8.72
CA GLY A 489 3.06 21.23 7.89
C GLY A 489 4.49 20.76 8.12
N GLU A 490 5.47 21.67 8.07
CA GLU A 490 6.88 21.34 8.29
C GLU A 490 7.13 20.78 9.70
N SER A 491 6.48 21.36 10.72
CA SER A 491 6.63 20.90 12.10
C SER A 491 5.99 19.53 12.33
N VAL A 492 4.85 19.26 11.67
CA VAL A 492 4.21 17.93 11.70
C VAL A 492 5.08 16.89 11.00
N LYS A 493 5.65 17.21 9.83
CA LYS A 493 6.62 16.32 9.16
C LYS A 493 7.80 16.01 10.08
N ALA A 494 8.39 17.03 10.69
CA ALA A 494 9.51 16.87 11.63
C ALA A 494 9.16 16.00 12.84
N TYR A 495 7.89 15.99 13.29
CA TYR A 495 7.41 15.07 14.33
C TYR A 495 7.39 13.62 13.85
N TYR A 496 6.89 13.33 12.64
CA TYR A 496 6.93 11.98 12.06
C TYR A 496 8.37 11.51 11.80
N ASP A 497 9.24 12.40 11.30
CA ASP A 497 10.67 12.14 11.09
C ASP A 497 11.38 11.73 12.39
N LEU A 498 11.04 12.37 13.51
CA LEU A 498 11.58 12.00 14.83
C LEU A 498 11.21 10.56 15.19
N LEU A 499 9.92 10.20 15.05
CA LEU A 499 9.42 8.87 15.41
C LEU A 499 10.06 7.80 14.52
N GLU A 500 10.06 8.02 13.21
CA GLU A 500 10.61 7.06 12.24
C GLU A 500 12.11 6.84 12.47
N SER A 501 12.87 7.92 12.66
CA SER A 501 14.32 7.83 12.87
C SER A 501 14.65 7.03 14.14
N GLN A 502 13.86 7.23 15.20
CA GLN A 502 14.04 6.52 16.45
C GLN A 502 13.62 5.05 16.36
N LEU A 503 12.56 4.73 15.61
CA LEU A 503 12.20 3.35 15.28
C LEU A 503 13.33 2.68 14.50
N ALA A 504 13.76 3.27 13.39
CA ALA A 504 14.80 2.72 12.53
C ALA A 504 16.11 2.48 13.30
N LYS A 505 16.49 3.40 14.20
CA LYS A 505 17.63 3.21 15.12
C LYS A 505 17.42 1.99 16.01
N THR A 506 16.29 1.92 16.72
CA THR A 506 16.00 0.85 17.68
C THR A 506 15.92 -0.52 17.01
N PHE A 507 15.38 -0.60 15.79
CA PHE A 507 15.32 -1.84 15.02
C PHE A 507 16.69 -2.33 14.54
N ARG A 508 17.64 -1.42 14.27
CA ARG A 508 19.02 -1.78 13.88
C ARG A 508 19.91 -2.11 15.07
N GLU A 509 19.83 -1.30 16.13
CA GLU A 509 20.79 -1.33 17.25
C GLU A 509 20.25 -2.10 18.47
N GLY A 510 18.95 -2.39 18.50
CA GLY A 510 18.27 -2.96 19.65
C GLY A 510 17.83 -1.91 20.68
N PRO A 511 17.33 -2.33 21.85
CA PRO A 511 16.65 -1.46 22.81
C PRO A 511 17.57 -0.52 23.60
N GLY A 512 18.89 -0.69 23.51
CA GLY A 512 19.86 0.08 24.31
C GLY A 512 19.53 0.10 25.81
N ASP A 513 19.68 1.26 26.44
CA ASP A 513 19.38 1.45 27.86
C ASP A 513 17.90 1.31 28.21
N ALA A 514 16.98 1.45 27.25
CA ALA A 514 15.55 1.29 27.51
C ALA A 514 15.21 -0.16 27.96
N ASN A 515 16.06 -1.13 27.65
CA ASN A 515 15.92 -2.50 28.14
C ASN A 515 16.09 -2.63 29.67
N LYS A 516 16.54 -1.58 30.37
CA LYS A 516 16.55 -1.53 31.84
C LYS A 516 15.14 -1.35 32.42
N GLU A 517 14.18 -0.86 31.63
CA GLU A 517 12.80 -0.76 32.07
C GLU A 517 12.13 -2.15 32.13
N PRO A 518 11.51 -2.52 33.27
CA PRO A 518 10.99 -3.88 33.46
C PRO A 518 10.01 -4.35 32.39
N MET A 519 9.13 -3.47 31.92
CA MET A 519 8.14 -3.83 30.89
C MET A 519 8.81 -4.13 29.55
N ILE A 520 9.80 -3.32 29.17
CA ILE A 520 10.54 -3.47 27.92
C ILE A 520 11.32 -4.78 27.96
N ALA A 521 12.13 -5.02 29.01
CA ALA A 521 12.86 -6.26 29.20
C ALA A 521 11.94 -7.49 29.12
N SER A 522 10.77 -7.41 29.76
CA SER A 522 9.79 -8.49 29.75
C SER A 522 9.29 -8.84 28.35
N PHE A 523 9.17 -7.87 27.45
CA PHE A 523 8.81 -8.12 26.06
C PHE A 523 9.93 -8.80 25.27
N PHE A 524 11.17 -8.38 25.43
CA PHE A 524 12.33 -9.05 24.81
C PHE A 524 12.51 -10.49 25.30
N ASN A 525 12.21 -10.77 26.57
CA ASN A 525 12.25 -12.12 27.12
C ASN A 525 11.11 -13.02 26.60
N ARG A 526 9.94 -12.44 26.29
CA ARG A 526 8.75 -13.18 25.84
C ARG A 526 8.70 -13.38 24.33
N TYR A 527 9.17 -12.40 23.57
CA TYR A 527 9.08 -12.35 22.11
C TYR A 527 10.46 -12.20 21.49
N PRO A 528 11.17 -13.31 21.22
CA PRO A 528 12.43 -13.25 20.49
C PRO A 528 12.18 -12.75 19.05
N GLY A 529 12.98 -11.77 18.60
CA GLY A 529 12.93 -11.21 17.24
C GLY A 529 12.37 -9.78 17.14
N ALA A 530 12.33 -9.26 15.91
CA ALA A 530 11.97 -7.86 15.62
C ALA A 530 10.46 -7.57 15.66
N ASN A 531 9.61 -8.60 15.50
CA ASN A 531 8.15 -8.47 15.63
C ASN A 531 7.72 -8.46 17.11
N ASN A 532 8.15 -7.43 17.84
CA ASN A 532 8.04 -7.35 19.29
C ASN A 532 7.56 -5.94 19.73
N PRO A 533 6.48 -5.83 20.52
CA PRO A 533 6.03 -4.55 21.08
C PRO A 533 7.08 -3.80 21.91
N GLY A 534 8.00 -4.54 22.53
CA GLY A 534 9.14 -3.98 23.26
C GLY A 534 10.03 -3.08 22.40
N MET A 535 10.13 -3.33 21.09
CA MET A 535 10.89 -2.47 20.16
C MET A 535 10.32 -1.06 20.08
N TYR A 536 8.99 -0.94 20.03
CA TYR A 536 8.30 0.35 19.92
C TYR A 536 8.34 1.12 21.25
N LEU A 537 8.19 0.42 22.38
CA LEU A 537 8.39 1.02 23.69
C LEU A 537 9.84 1.49 23.89
N ALA A 538 10.82 0.68 23.48
CA ALA A 538 12.23 1.04 23.55
C ALA A 538 12.58 2.22 22.64
N ALA A 539 11.93 2.33 21.47
CA ALA A 539 12.08 3.47 20.60
C ALA A 539 11.55 4.74 21.26
N TYR A 540 10.32 4.72 21.79
CA TYR A 540 9.64 5.95 22.20
C TYR A 540 9.88 6.38 23.64
N TRP A 541 10.16 5.45 24.56
CA TRP A 541 10.40 5.79 25.96
C TRP A 541 11.50 6.84 26.16
N PRO A 542 12.69 6.72 25.53
CA PRO A 542 13.76 7.71 25.69
C PRO A 542 13.42 9.11 25.17
N ILE A 543 12.46 9.22 24.24
CA ILE A 543 12.09 10.49 23.58
C ILE A 543 10.70 11.00 23.99
N ALA A 544 10.02 10.36 24.97
CA ALA A 544 8.65 10.68 25.34
C ALA A 544 8.44 12.17 25.70
N ALA A 545 9.40 12.78 26.41
CA ALA A 545 9.36 14.20 26.73
C ALA A 545 9.48 15.09 25.47
N GLN A 546 10.37 14.73 24.55
CA GLN A 546 10.55 15.44 23.28
C GLN A 546 9.32 15.31 22.38
N MET A 547 8.70 14.13 22.33
CA MET A 547 7.45 13.91 21.60
C MET A 547 6.37 14.87 22.10
N LYS A 548 6.21 14.99 23.42
CA LYS A 548 5.22 15.88 24.04
C LYS A 548 5.50 17.34 23.71
N ASP A 549 6.73 17.82 23.94
CA ASP A 549 7.12 19.21 23.68
C ASP A 549 6.89 19.61 22.22
N ARG A 550 7.26 18.74 21.26
CA ARG A 550 7.01 19.01 19.83
C ARG A 550 5.53 19.11 19.51
N MET A 551 4.70 18.19 20.00
CA MET A 551 3.26 18.22 19.71
C MET A 551 2.58 19.44 20.35
N ASP A 552 2.99 19.82 21.57
CA ASP A 552 2.50 21.03 22.22
C ASP A 552 2.86 22.26 21.36
N ARG A 553 4.11 22.42 20.94
CA ARG A 553 4.53 23.54 20.08
C ARG A 553 3.78 23.57 18.76
N ILE A 554 3.67 22.44 18.07
CA ILE A 554 2.87 22.33 16.83
C ILE A 554 1.47 22.92 17.05
N TYR A 555 0.81 22.61 18.16
CA TYR A 555 -0.50 23.14 18.47
C TYR A 555 -0.49 24.62 18.88
N PHE A 556 0.27 24.98 19.91
CA PHE A 556 0.21 26.32 20.51
C PHE A 556 0.75 27.41 19.59
N ASP A 557 1.77 27.11 18.77
CA ASP A 557 2.41 28.08 17.89
C ASP A 557 1.58 28.34 16.62
N ASN A 558 0.81 27.34 16.15
CA ASN A 558 0.14 27.40 14.85
C ASN A 558 -1.37 27.58 14.91
N ARG A 559 -2.07 27.08 15.95
CA ARG A 559 -3.55 26.95 15.94
C ARG A 559 -4.35 28.22 15.62
N LYS A 560 -3.79 29.41 15.86
CA LYS A 560 -4.46 30.69 15.60
C LYS A 560 -4.48 31.07 14.12
N GLN A 561 -3.59 30.50 13.32
CA GLN A 561 -3.42 30.79 11.90
C GLN A 561 -3.99 29.68 11.00
N MET A 562 -4.40 28.56 11.61
CA MET A 562 -4.95 27.42 10.89
C MET A 562 -6.44 27.63 10.63
N SER A 563 -6.89 27.22 9.45
CA SER A 563 -8.29 27.01 9.12
C SER A 563 -8.92 25.95 10.03
N LYS A 564 -10.25 25.89 10.03
CA LYS A 564 -11.01 24.88 10.78
C LYS A 564 -10.60 23.46 10.41
N ASP A 565 -10.52 23.16 9.11
CA ASP A 565 -10.22 21.80 8.65
C ASP A 565 -8.77 21.38 8.97
N GLU A 566 -7.80 22.30 8.84
CA GLU A 566 -6.42 22.06 9.27
C GLU A 566 -6.35 21.79 10.77
N LEU A 567 -7.10 22.55 11.58
CA LEU A 567 -7.16 22.36 13.02
C LEU A 567 -7.83 21.03 13.39
N ASP A 568 -8.88 20.62 12.68
CA ASP A 568 -9.55 19.33 12.88
C ASP A 568 -8.63 18.15 12.54
N ARG A 569 -7.85 18.24 11.45
CA ARG A 569 -6.80 17.27 11.12
C ARG A 569 -5.73 17.23 12.22
N LEU A 570 -5.30 18.37 12.72
CA LEU A 570 -4.31 18.45 13.80
C LEU A 570 -4.85 17.86 15.10
N HIS A 571 -6.12 18.07 15.44
CA HIS A 571 -6.75 17.43 16.60
C HIS A 571 -6.78 15.91 16.49
N ARG A 572 -7.02 15.35 15.29
CA ARG A 572 -6.92 13.89 15.08
C ARG A 572 -5.49 13.39 15.34
N LEU A 573 -4.48 14.08 14.81
CA LEU A 573 -3.08 13.78 15.11
C LEU A 573 -2.77 13.85 16.61
N ILE A 574 -3.22 14.90 17.30
CA ILE A 574 -3.04 15.06 18.75
C ILE A 574 -3.70 13.91 19.53
N ASN A 575 -4.87 13.42 19.10
CA ASN A 575 -5.53 12.30 19.74
C ASN A 575 -4.70 11.01 19.60
N HIS A 576 -4.19 10.70 18.41
CA HIS A 576 -3.31 9.55 18.19
C HIS A 576 -1.93 9.69 18.87
N HIS A 577 -1.40 10.92 18.93
CA HIS A 577 -0.21 11.26 19.72
C HIS A 577 -0.43 10.97 21.20
N ASN A 578 -1.52 11.46 21.78
CA ASN A 578 -1.84 11.26 23.19
C ASN A 578 -2.02 9.77 23.51
N TYR A 579 -2.70 9.02 22.64
CA TYR A 579 -2.78 7.57 22.77
C TYR A 579 -1.39 6.93 22.80
N THR A 580 -0.52 7.29 21.85
CA THR A 580 0.85 6.76 21.73
C THR A 580 1.70 7.09 22.97
N LEU A 581 1.84 8.39 23.30
CA LEU A 581 2.62 8.89 24.42
C LEU A 581 2.18 8.26 25.73
N HIS A 582 0.87 8.20 25.97
CA HIS A 582 0.34 7.71 27.24
C HIS A 582 0.29 6.18 27.31
N THR A 583 0.25 5.47 26.18
CA THR A 583 0.50 4.02 26.16
C THR A 583 1.94 3.72 26.56
N VAL A 584 2.93 4.41 25.98
CA VAL A 584 4.35 4.24 26.35
C VAL A 584 4.55 4.49 27.85
N ASN A 585 4.09 5.64 28.34
CA ASN A 585 4.24 6.00 29.75
C ASN A 585 3.52 5.01 30.68
N ALA A 586 2.27 4.66 30.42
CA ALA A 586 1.50 3.76 31.28
C ALA A 586 2.12 2.34 31.31
N MET A 587 2.60 1.83 30.18
CA MET A 587 3.25 0.51 30.09
C MET A 587 4.55 0.45 30.91
N VAL A 588 5.41 1.46 30.80
CA VAL A 588 6.66 1.52 31.57
C VAL A 588 6.37 1.59 33.07
N MET A 589 5.45 2.45 33.49
CA MET A 589 5.08 2.57 34.90
C MET A 589 4.40 1.31 35.44
N ALA A 590 3.55 0.65 34.64
CA ALA A 590 2.97 -0.65 35.00
C ALA A 590 4.07 -1.70 35.24
N GLY A 591 5.10 -1.73 34.38
CA GLY A 591 6.27 -2.60 34.58
C GLY A 591 6.97 -2.39 35.91
N ARG A 592 7.29 -1.13 36.24
CA ARG A 592 7.89 -0.77 37.54
C ARG A 592 6.99 -1.15 38.72
N GLY A 593 5.68 -1.01 38.56
CA GLY A 593 4.68 -1.44 39.55
C GLY A 593 4.73 -2.95 39.80
N LEU A 594 4.74 -3.74 38.73
CA LEU A 594 4.81 -5.21 38.79
C LEU A 594 6.10 -5.73 39.43
N THR A 595 7.22 -5.05 39.19
CA THR A 595 8.51 -5.40 39.82
C THR A 595 8.73 -4.75 41.17
N LYS A 596 7.73 -4.04 41.72
CA LYS A 596 7.81 -3.32 43.00
C LYS A 596 8.96 -2.31 43.07
N THR A 597 9.37 -1.76 41.92
CA THR A 597 10.38 -0.71 41.79
C THR A 597 9.78 0.69 41.57
N ALA A 598 8.45 0.79 41.47
CA ALA A 598 7.74 2.05 41.27
C ALA A 598 7.83 2.98 42.50
N THR A 599 8.24 4.22 42.26
CA THR A 599 8.18 5.34 43.21
C THR A 599 6.74 5.86 43.38
N VAL A 600 6.53 6.76 44.35
CA VAL A 600 5.24 7.47 44.51
C VAL A 600 4.92 8.31 43.27
N ALA A 601 5.93 8.96 42.69
CA ALA A 601 5.77 9.75 41.47
C ALA A 601 5.36 8.87 40.28
N ASP A 602 5.95 7.67 40.14
CA ASP A 602 5.58 6.72 39.10
C ASP A 602 4.10 6.32 39.19
N ARG A 603 3.58 6.05 40.40
CA ARG A 603 2.16 5.69 40.60
C ARG A 603 1.23 6.82 40.19
N LYS A 604 1.55 8.07 40.54
CA LYS A 604 0.77 9.25 40.10
C LYS A 604 0.83 9.42 38.58
N SER A 605 2.01 9.27 37.99
CA SER A 605 2.22 9.37 36.54
C SER A 605 1.51 8.26 35.77
N PHE A 606 1.43 7.05 36.34
CA PHE A 606 0.68 5.93 35.80
C PHE A 606 -0.81 6.27 35.70
N GLU A 607 -1.46 6.66 36.81
CA GLU A 607 -2.90 6.97 36.81
C GLU A 607 -3.23 8.13 35.86
N ASN A 608 -2.40 9.17 35.84
CA ASN A 608 -2.55 10.29 34.92
C ASN A 608 -2.40 9.85 33.45
N SER A 609 -1.41 9.01 33.13
CA SER A 609 -1.22 8.54 31.75
C SER A 609 -2.34 7.60 31.33
N LYS A 610 -2.77 6.68 32.20
CA LYS A 610 -3.91 5.80 31.95
C LYS A 610 -5.17 6.61 31.64
N SER A 611 -5.50 7.59 32.48
CA SER A 611 -6.66 8.47 32.26
C SER A 611 -6.58 9.23 30.93
N LYS A 612 -5.41 9.80 30.59
CA LYS A 612 -5.22 10.51 29.31
C LYS A 612 -5.25 9.58 28.10
N ARG A 613 -4.75 8.35 28.22
CA ARG A 613 -4.86 7.32 27.19
C ARG A 613 -6.33 6.98 26.93
N ASP A 614 -7.10 6.72 27.99
CA ASP A 614 -8.54 6.39 27.88
C ASP A 614 -9.32 7.55 27.22
N ALA A 615 -9.05 8.79 27.63
CA ALA A 615 -9.65 9.97 27.00
C ALA A 615 -9.28 10.11 25.51
N ALA A 616 -8.05 9.77 25.13
CA ALA A 616 -7.64 9.78 23.73
C ALA A 616 -8.39 8.71 22.90
N ILE A 617 -8.56 7.50 23.45
CA ILE A 617 -9.33 6.42 22.78
C ILE A 617 -10.78 6.85 22.54
N GLU A 618 -11.43 7.46 23.53
CA GLU A 618 -12.81 7.95 23.38
C GLU A 618 -12.92 9.05 22.31
N LYS A 619 -11.93 9.94 22.21
CA LYS A 619 -11.89 10.93 21.12
C LYS A 619 -11.67 10.28 19.75
N ILE A 620 -10.77 9.29 19.65
CA ILE A 620 -10.51 8.56 18.40
C ILE A 620 -11.76 7.83 17.93
N LYS A 621 -12.54 7.25 18.85
CA LYS A 621 -13.78 6.52 18.56
C LYS A 621 -14.80 7.35 17.78
N ALA A 622 -14.81 8.68 17.94
CA ALA A 622 -15.73 9.58 17.24
C ALA A 622 -15.55 9.58 15.70
N TYR A 623 -14.34 9.32 15.19
CA TYR A 623 -14.04 9.31 13.75
C TYR A 623 -13.42 7.98 13.27
N ARG A 624 -12.98 7.11 14.19
CA ARG A 624 -12.41 5.79 13.92
C ARG A 624 -12.95 4.71 14.89
N PRO A 625 -14.25 4.42 14.89
CA PRO A 625 -14.86 3.50 15.85
C PRO A 625 -14.29 2.07 15.76
N PHE A 626 -14.04 1.56 14.55
CA PHE A 626 -13.44 0.22 14.38
C PHE A 626 -12.01 0.15 14.93
N TYR A 627 -11.21 1.19 14.72
CA TYR A 627 -9.85 1.27 15.26
C TYR A 627 -9.84 1.35 16.79
N ALA A 628 -10.70 2.19 17.38
CA ALA A 628 -10.86 2.28 18.83
C ALA A 628 -11.30 0.93 19.41
N LYS A 629 -12.22 0.22 18.75
CA LYS A 629 -12.62 -1.14 19.13
C LYS A 629 -11.43 -2.10 19.14
N LEU A 630 -10.57 -2.07 18.12
CA LEU A 630 -9.38 -2.93 18.04
C LEU A 630 -8.40 -2.67 19.20
N ILE A 631 -8.24 -1.41 19.61
CA ILE A 631 -7.46 -1.06 20.81
C ILE A 631 -8.12 -1.64 22.06
N SER A 632 -9.44 -1.45 22.24
CA SER A 632 -10.16 -1.99 23.39
C SER A 632 -10.14 -3.52 23.43
N ASP A 633 -10.22 -4.20 22.28
CA ASP A 633 -10.09 -5.65 22.19
C ASP A 633 -8.68 -6.10 22.61
N MET A 634 -7.63 -5.34 22.24
CA MET A 634 -6.25 -5.60 22.66
C MET A 634 -6.06 -5.38 24.16
N ASP A 635 -6.64 -4.31 24.73
CA ASP A 635 -6.67 -4.09 26.18
C ASP A 635 -7.45 -5.21 26.89
N ALA A 636 -8.46 -5.77 26.22
CA ALA A 636 -9.29 -6.81 26.77
C ALA A 636 -8.57 -8.16 26.86
N THR A 637 -7.76 -8.48 25.84
CA THR A 637 -7.31 -9.84 25.55
C THR A 637 -5.81 -10.02 25.44
N SER A 638 -5.00 -8.95 25.49
CA SER A 638 -3.60 -8.99 25.03
C SER A 638 -2.68 -7.93 25.71
N HIS A 639 -1.58 -7.58 25.02
CA HIS A 639 -0.37 -6.85 25.44
C HIS A 639 -0.57 -5.67 26.41
N THR A 640 -1.54 -4.79 26.15
CA THR A 640 -1.78 -3.57 26.93
C THR A 640 -2.72 -3.76 28.13
N GLY A 641 -3.34 -4.94 28.28
CA GLY A 641 -4.24 -5.25 29.38
C GLY A 641 -3.62 -5.11 30.77
N VAL A 642 -2.28 -5.14 30.85
CA VAL A 642 -1.52 -4.92 32.07
C VAL A 642 -1.75 -3.53 32.70
N ILE A 643 -2.09 -2.51 31.89
CA ILE A 643 -2.50 -1.17 32.36
C ILE A 643 -3.78 -1.24 33.21
N TYR A 644 -4.58 -2.28 33.02
CA TYR A 644 -5.86 -2.49 33.70
C TYR A 644 -5.80 -3.66 34.70
N GLY A 645 -4.60 -4.03 35.15
CA GLY A 645 -4.40 -5.08 36.15
C GLY A 645 -4.61 -6.50 35.62
N LYS A 646 -4.74 -6.68 34.30
CA LYS A 646 -4.84 -8.02 33.70
C LYS A 646 -3.47 -8.69 33.67
N LYS A 647 -3.46 -10.00 33.89
CA LYS A 647 -2.26 -10.80 33.63
C LYS A 647 -1.95 -10.71 32.13
N PRO A 648 -0.68 -10.49 31.73
CA PRO A 648 -0.32 -10.53 30.33
C PRO A 648 -0.69 -11.91 29.76
N THR A 649 -1.61 -11.93 28.81
CA THR A 649 -1.94 -13.15 28.06
C THR A 649 -0.84 -13.36 27.02
N ILE A 650 -0.38 -14.62 26.89
CA ILE A 650 0.67 -15.03 25.94
C ILE A 650 0.09 -15.28 24.54
N GLU A 651 -1.22 -15.07 24.34
CA GLU A 651 -1.81 -15.19 23.01
C GLU A 651 -1.51 -13.93 22.19
N VAL A 652 -0.32 -13.92 21.58
CA VAL A 652 -0.18 -13.25 20.28
C VAL A 652 -1.04 -14.07 19.33
N ARG A 653 -2.27 -13.63 19.07
CA ARG A 653 -2.99 -14.07 17.88
C ARG A 653 -2.27 -13.47 16.68
N ALA A 654 -1.14 -14.06 16.30
CA ALA A 654 -0.62 -13.87 14.97
C ALA A 654 -1.68 -14.42 14.01
N PRO A 655 -2.22 -13.64 13.06
CA PRO A 655 -2.54 -14.18 11.76
C PRO A 655 -1.33 -15.01 11.30
N SER A 656 -1.41 -16.32 11.55
CA SER A 656 -0.47 -17.41 11.25
C SER A 656 0.75 -17.49 12.18
N ASP A 657 0.96 -18.65 12.78
CA ASP A 657 2.00 -18.97 13.75
C ASP A 657 3.41 -18.83 13.14
N PHE A 658 4.04 -17.67 13.35
CA PHE A 658 5.33 -17.33 12.72
C PHE A 658 6.58 -17.65 13.53
N ASN A 659 6.47 -18.01 14.82
CA ASN A 659 7.62 -18.13 15.72
C ASN A 659 7.87 -19.53 16.32
N GLN A 660 7.40 -20.62 15.69
CA GLN A 660 7.89 -21.98 15.99
C GLN A 660 8.30 -22.75 14.72
#